data_AF-A0A3Q0KQS3-F1
#
_entry.id   AF-A0A3Q0KQS3-F1
#
_cell.length_a   1.000
_cell.length_b   1.000
_cell.length_c   1.000
_cell.angle_alpha   90.00
_cell.angle_beta   90.00
_cell.angle_gamma   90.00
#
_symmetry.space_group_name_H-M   'P 1'
#
loop_
_entity.id
_entity.type
_entity.pdbx_description
1 polymer ?
#
loop_
_entity_poly.entity_id
_entity_poly.type
_entity_poly.pdbx_seq_one_letter_code
_entity_poly.pdbx_strand_id
1 'polypeptide(L)'
;MFPWFGNKFSDARTLFIQMKNHVDVLLILFSAVGMWLSEFPKCSQSVRVTKDSSSFGALFSSKSNVYDLANSSYDIEYTPSTTVSGVLLYANWDADSNSVRSNFEAVQNMIPYNIFAVNCGLSSSLCGQTHRVRHFPLLNVHTSPTTTIQYSGPYTISHLLKLFHFIGFPLKTINSLDDLHLLILSHKVIALGSFDFQRTQDVFHFDHFHQVSVTTKYKEVPLRMNKNIVFSVTTSPHLYHLNFGEIKPHLTLITSCGNTSHVDVQRFDERGLHNLSEILFESQNHSTTTCFNPVDITPLNNRRSNLWNNILRKTPILLLIGPHMSLAEPMDLPLYLLKLLKLSYFPHDDCHTFVINPAFTNFSLNLTVRDSLKILNRGATVTARRRCKLAAYCPKWWSFVSFHIGTSNESICELREGFSEFITGDNSSSSMSGLLQSHKLNSTASKILALLKNQTVAEDVIKYAVSLLYEISLYDKQNEMYSSSSLPNDYHWIDSGVIVEQLNFMCCHWYHVDRLVNMHETFDTECQLDPILADTSYENLKNSVIYNLGCSLNRTLEFHTLDSHLQPTLAWEIGGYSNDSSWLNSYRWGAAIIDMQNENVFRLEEAVNYQSLSQFIAAFHNSTLRPWLRYPKASQHTSVNSSMSSDLLILDVKSPVHLTNLIDQSSVLEKSKKNLILLYYSSTCIYSFGGNSALWQFEATARFFKSNQYLLFARVDVSKMDLPWHLRVENVPCIIYFPTNRSSYSSVFPMEAMSSTDLFPQLVSFIYEQINAEQNEHEQLKRFQNSSQFAASITSQLINNVKNKSMYELMQLLNETSRTCNLQPLSYSKTLCFSGIRKAVFIIAHELNKKQLILSKILSSLSEKLDRINGQLTESFSFLSHLLSFSVQNHLLFKSMHVYSRLWNVISKQNSQIIDKLNIIHKNIIHKNYTHLQM
;
A
#
# COMPACT_ATOMS: atom_id res chain seq x y z
N MET A 1 -1.48 -25.55 21.18
CA MET A 1 -1.99 -26.01 22.50
C MET A 1 -3.40 -26.60 22.43
N PHE A 2 -3.86 -27.10 21.26
CA PHE A 2 -5.27 -27.40 21.00
C PHE A 2 -5.54 -28.84 20.46
N PRO A 3 -5.18 -29.90 21.22
CA PRO A 3 -5.94 -31.15 21.08
C PRO A 3 -6.49 -31.70 22.42
N TRP A 4 -6.43 -30.95 23.53
CA TRP A 4 -6.95 -31.41 24.83
C TRP A 4 -8.42 -31.07 25.13
N PHE A 5 -9.17 -30.57 24.14
CA PHE A 5 -10.59 -30.21 24.31
C PHE A 5 -11.54 -31.08 23.47
N GLY A 6 -11.21 -32.36 23.31
CA GLY A 6 -12.11 -33.35 22.73
C GLY A 6 -13.01 -34.00 23.79
N ASN A 7 -14.31 -33.74 23.70
CA ASN A 7 -15.42 -34.56 24.22
C ASN A 7 -15.78 -34.62 25.72
N LYS A 8 -15.44 -33.61 26.55
CA LYS A 8 -15.99 -33.55 27.93
C LYS A 8 -16.43 -32.16 28.41
N PHE A 9 -17.21 -31.40 27.63
CA PHE A 9 -17.98 -30.28 28.20
C PHE A 9 -19.30 -30.08 27.44
N SER A 10 -20.34 -30.83 27.81
CA SER A 10 -21.70 -30.64 27.29
C SER A 10 -22.55 -29.68 28.13
N ASP A 11 -21.95 -28.87 29.01
CA ASP A 11 -22.71 -27.90 29.81
C ASP A 11 -21.88 -26.64 30.09
N ALA A 12 -22.33 -25.51 29.55
CA ALA A 12 -21.68 -24.21 29.75
C ALA A 12 -21.61 -23.82 31.23
N ARG A 13 -22.55 -24.31 32.05
CA ARG A 13 -22.54 -24.11 33.52
C ARG A 13 -21.29 -24.68 34.18
N THR A 14 -20.86 -25.87 33.79
CA THR A 14 -19.69 -26.53 34.39
C THR A 14 -18.41 -25.79 34.05
N LEU A 15 -18.31 -25.27 32.82
CA LEU A 15 -17.20 -24.42 32.37
C LEU A 15 -17.13 -23.12 33.18
N PHE A 16 -18.27 -22.44 33.40
CA PHE A 16 -18.33 -21.23 34.22
C PHE A 16 -18.00 -21.47 35.70
N ILE A 17 -18.41 -22.61 36.28
CA ILE A 17 -18.09 -22.96 37.67
C ILE A 17 -16.58 -23.22 37.82
N GLN A 18 -15.97 -23.94 36.87
CA GLN A 18 -14.52 -24.16 36.89
C GLN A 18 -13.72 -22.87 36.64
N MET A 19 -14.17 -22.00 35.73
CA MET A 19 -13.54 -20.69 35.49
C MET A 19 -13.62 -19.77 36.71
N LYS A 20 -14.66 -19.88 37.55
CA LYS A 20 -14.79 -19.08 38.78
C LYS A 20 -13.69 -19.38 39.80
N ASN A 21 -13.20 -20.62 39.85
CA ASN A 21 -12.13 -21.03 40.76
C ASN A 21 -10.72 -20.69 40.26
N HIS A 22 -10.59 -20.25 39.01
CA HIS A 22 -9.31 -19.89 38.39
C HIS A 22 -9.38 -18.46 37.83
N VAL A 23 -9.23 -17.47 38.72
CA VAL A 23 -9.18 -16.03 38.37
C VAL A 23 -8.05 -15.76 37.36
N ASP A 24 -6.97 -16.52 37.46
CA ASP A 24 -5.83 -16.62 36.57
C ASP A 24 -6.24 -17.00 35.13
N VAL A 25 -7.15 -17.96 34.93
CA VAL A 25 -7.68 -18.31 33.60
C VAL A 25 -8.51 -17.17 33.01
N LEU A 26 -9.30 -16.46 33.84
CA LEU A 26 -10.03 -15.27 33.39
C LEU A 26 -9.05 -14.16 32.96
N LEU A 27 -7.99 -13.90 33.71
CA LEU A 27 -6.97 -12.90 33.36
C LEU A 27 -6.22 -13.26 32.07
N ILE A 28 -5.86 -14.53 31.88
CA ILE A 28 -5.24 -15.02 30.64
C ILE A 28 -6.22 -14.89 29.47
N LEU A 29 -7.50 -15.21 29.66
CA LEU A 29 -8.51 -15.08 28.62
C LEU A 29 -8.77 -13.61 28.27
N PHE A 30 -8.81 -12.71 29.25
CA PHE A 30 -8.95 -11.27 29.00
C PHE A 30 -7.72 -10.64 28.36
N SER A 31 -6.51 -11.09 28.71
CA SER A 31 -5.28 -10.64 28.04
C SER A 31 -5.20 -11.21 26.63
N ALA A 32 -5.56 -12.48 26.41
CA ALA A 32 -5.62 -13.09 25.08
C ALA A 32 -6.68 -12.42 24.20
N VAL A 33 -7.89 -12.13 24.73
CA VAL A 33 -8.92 -11.37 24.02
C VAL A 33 -8.45 -9.93 23.80
N GLY A 34 -7.77 -9.30 24.74
CA GLY A 34 -7.17 -7.96 24.57
C GLY A 34 -6.10 -7.93 23.49
N MET A 35 -5.23 -8.96 23.42
CA MET A 35 -4.22 -9.14 22.40
C MET A 35 -4.85 -9.43 21.04
N TRP A 36 -5.83 -10.33 20.97
CA TRP A 36 -6.58 -10.62 19.75
C TRP A 36 -7.39 -9.39 19.27
N LEU A 37 -7.97 -8.62 20.19
CA LEU A 37 -8.60 -7.34 19.89
C LEU A 37 -7.60 -6.28 19.43
N SER A 38 -6.34 -6.38 19.85
CA SER A 38 -5.25 -5.51 19.36
C SER A 38 -4.71 -5.95 18.00
N GLU A 39 -4.90 -7.22 17.63
CA GLU A 39 -4.62 -7.74 16.29
C GLU A 39 -5.72 -7.40 15.29
N PHE A 40 -6.97 -7.20 15.73
CA PHE A 40 -7.93 -6.52 14.87
C PHE A 40 -7.34 -5.17 14.51
N PRO A 41 -7.31 -4.80 13.23
CA PRO A 41 -6.84 -3.49 12.84
C PRO A 41 -7.58 -2.50 13.72
N LYS A 42 -6.83 -1.73 14.51
CA LYS A 42 -7.24 -0.37 14.84
C LYS A 42 -7.40 0.27 13.48
N CYS A 43 -8.57 0.08 12.89
CA CYS A 43 -8.99 0.82 11.76
C CYS A 43 -8.89 2.25 12.29
N SER A 44 -7.90 2.99 11.80
CA SER A 44 -8.26 4.28 11.23
C SER A 44 -9.23 3.98 10.09
N GLN A 45 -10.42 3.46 10.44
CA GLN A 45 -11.63 3.86 9.76
C GLN A 45 -11.45 5.36 9.77
N SER A 46 -11.38 5.97 8.60
CA SER A 46 -11.76 7.36 8.49
C SER A 46 -13.01 7.46 9.35
N VAL A 47 -12.89 8.02 10.55
CA VAL A 47 -14.04 8.26 11.38
C VAL A 47 -14.92 9.03 10.42
N ARG A 48 -16.11 8.52 10.09
CA ARG A 48 -17.06 9.28 9.29
C ARG A 48 -17.27 10.54 10.09
N VAL A 49 -16.52 11.58 9.78
CA VAL A 49 -16.65 12.85 10.44
C VAL A 49 -18.00 13.29 9.90
N THR A 50 -19.02 13.25 10.74
CA THR A 50 -20.24 14.02 10.52
C THR A 50 -19.85 15.49 10.62
N LYS A 51 -19.02 15.95 9.70
CA LYS A 51 -18.77 17.37 9.50
C LYS A 51 -19.98 17.89 8.76
N ASP A 52 -20.43 19.04 9.21
CA ASP A 52 -21.65 19.69 8.74
C ASP A 52 -21.73 19.74 7.21
N SER A 53 -22.96 19.70 6.71
CA SER A 53 -23.37 19.65 5.30
C SER A 53 -22.78 20.72 4.38
N SER A 54 -22.07 21.72 4.91
CA SER A 54 -21.49 22.83 4.15
C SER A 54 -20.33 22.43 3.22
N SER A 55 -19.78 21.21 3.36
CA SER A 55 -18.73 20.69 2.46
C SER A 55 -19.25 19.84 1.30
N PHE A 56 -20.56 19.76 1.05
CA PHE A 56 -21.19 18.83 0.09
C PHE A 56 -21.21 19.31 -1.37
N GLY A 57 -20.20 20.04 -1.82
CA GLY A 57 -20.06 20.45 -3.22
C GLY A 57 -19.69 19.30 -4.15
N ALA A 58 -19.79 19.53 -5.46
CA ALA A 58 -19.16 18.69 -6.47
C ALA A 58 -17.64 18.68 -6.25
N LEU A 59 -17.02 17.49 -6.35
CA LEU A 59 -15.57 17.37 -6.31
C LEU A 59 -14.97 18.00 -7.55
N PHE A 60 -15.61 17.82 -8.71
CA PHE A 60 -15.20 18.40 -9.98
C PHE A 60 -16.02 19.65 -10.29
N SER A 61 -15.35 20.65 -10.87
CA SER A 61 -16.04 21.89 -11.27
C SER A 61 -16.98 21.65 -12.45
N SER A 62 -17.96 22.53 -12.66
CA SER A 62 -18.83 22.49 -13.84
C SER A 62 -18.08 22.67 -15.17
N LYS A 63 -16.85 23.17 -15.14
CA LYS A 63 -15.94 23.28 -16.29
C LYS A 63 -15.15 21.99 -16.56
N SER A 64 -15.16 21.04 -15.62
CA SER A 64 -14.50 19.75 -15.78
C SER A 64 -15.22 18.90 -16.81
N ASN A 65 -14.46 18.12 -17.58
CA ASN A 65 -15.01 17.12 -18.48
C ASN A 65 -15.45 15.84 -17.74
N VAL A 66 -15.07 15.69 -16.46
CA VAL A 66 -15.60 14.63 -15.60
C VAL A 66 -17.02 15.00 -15.19
N TYR A 67 -17.96 14.08 -15.40
CA TYR A 67 -19.36 14.33 -15.13
C TYR A 67 -19.65 14.17 -13.63
N ASP A 68 -19.58 15.26 -12.88
CA ASP A 68 -19.93 15.23 -11.46
C ASP A 68 -21.45 15.20 -11.24
N LEU A 69 -21.90 14.14 -10.59
CA LEU A 69 -23.26 13.80 -10.21
C LEU A 69 -23.44 13.94 -8.69
N ALA A 70 -22.80 14.95 -8.08
CA ALA A 70 -22.76 15.19 -6.62
C ALA A 70 -24.09 15.05 -5.88
N ASN A 71 -25.21 15.43 -6.52
CA ASN A 71 -26.54 15.44 -5.93
C ASN A 71 -27.45 14.31 -6.42
N SER A 72 -27.06 13.53 -7.43
CA SER A 72 -27.94 12.51 -8.00
C SER A 72 -27.76 11.15 -7.34
N SER A 73 -28.80 10.34 -7.42
CA SER A 73 -28.74 8.91 -7.22
C SER A 73 -27.65 8.31 -8.13
N TYR A 74 -26.92 7.31 -7.62
CA TYR A 74 -26.27 6.34 -8.49
C TYR A 74 -27.39 5.58 -9.19
N ASP A 75 -27.87 6.10 -10.33
CA ASP A 75 -28.71 5.33 -11.24
C ASP A 75 -27.83 4.94 -12.42
N ILE A 76 -27.66 3.63 -12.58
CA ILE A 76 -26.95 3.02 -13.72
C ILE A 76 -27.57 3.49 -15.06
N GLU A 77 -28.80 4.01 -15.06
CA GLU A 77 -29.46 4.60 -16.23
C GLU A 77 -28.65 5.70 -16.94
N TYR A 78 -27.72 6.39 -16.25
CA TYR A 78 -26.85 7.38 -16.90
C TYR A 78 -25.71 6.77 -17.71
N THR A 79 -25.40 5.48 -17.51
CA THR A 79 -24.41 4.76 -18.32
C THR A 79 -25.11 4.20 -19.57
N PRO A 80 -24.70 4.59 -20.80
CA PRO A 80 -25.26 3.96 -21.99
C PRO A 80 -24.96 2.46 -21.92
N SER A 81 -25.98 1.64 -22.10
CA SER A 81 -25.89 0.18 -21.98
C SER A 81 -24.82 -0.44 -22.90
N THR A 82 -24.43 0.26 -23.97
CA THR A 82 -23.51 -0.24 -24.99
C THR A 82 -22.08 0.29 -24.91
N THR A 83 -21.78 1.26 -24.03
CA THR A 83 -20.46 1.91 -24.01
C THR A 83 -19.73 1.70 -22.70
N VAL A 84 -18.42 1.46 -22.78
CA VAL A 84 -17.54 1.43 -21.62
C VAL A 84 -17.60 2.78 -20.89
N SER A 85 -17.84 2.77 -19.58
CA SER A 85 -17.91 3.98 -18.76
C SER A 85 -17.32 3.77 -17.37
N GLY A 86 -16.71 4.80 -16.80
CA GLY A 86 -16.19 4.81 -15.43
C GLY A 86 -17.15 5.52 -14.48
N VAL A 87 -17.32 4.99 -13.27
CA VAL A 87 -18.03 5.64 -12.17
C VAL A 87 -17.11 5.73 -10.96
N LEU A 88 -16.70 6.95 -10.63
CA LEU A 88 -15.85 7.30 -9.50
C LEU A 88 -16.72 7.63 -8.28
N LEU A 89 -16.77 6.73 -7.30
CA LEU A 89 -17.36 7.00 -6.00
C LEU A 89 -16.32 7.71 -5.12
N TYR A 90 -16.65 8.91 -4.63
CA TYR A 90 -15.74 9.74 -3.85
C TYR A 90 -16.42 10.30 -2.58
N ALA A 91 -15.61 10.87 -1.68
CA ALA A 91 -16.10 11.66 -0.55
C ALA A 91 -15.29 12.96 -0.40
N ASN A 92 -15.94 14.11 -0.19
CA ASN A 92 -15.23 15.40 -0.09
C ASN A 92 -14.31 15.52 1.13
N TRP A 93 -14.64 14.82 2.22
CA TRP A 93 -13.80 14.80 3.42
C TRP A 93 -12.59 13.87 3.29
N ASP A 94 -12.52 13.06 2.23
CA ASP A 94 -11.46 12.09 2.00
C ASP A 94 -10.28 12.76 1.26
N ALA A 95 -9.10 12.73 1.88
CA ALA A 95 -7.91 13.38 1.34
C ALA A 95 -7.47 12.74 0.01
N ASP A 96 -7.59 11.42 -0.11
CA ASP A 96 -7.21 10.68 -1.30
C ASP A 96 -8.12 11.06 -2.48
N SER A 97 -9.44 11.13 -2.27
CA SER A 97 -10.42 11.61 -3.26
C SER A 97 -10.09 13.01 -3.78
N ASN A 98 -9.69 13.93 -2.90
CA ASN A 98 -9.29 15.27 -3.30
C ASN A 98 -7.97 15.27 -4.09
N SER A 99 -7.00 14.43 -3.69
CA SER A 99 -5.69 14.36 -4.34
C SER A 99 -5.75 13.85 -5.79
N VAL A 100 -6.68 12.94 -6.11
CA VAL A 100 -6.78 12.31 -7.43
C VAL A 100 -7.58 13.13 -8.44
N ARG A 101 -8.28 14.20 -8.00
CA ARG A 101 -9.15 15.02 -8.84
C ARG A 101 -8.47 15.44 -10.15
N SER A 102 -7.29 16.05 -10.06
CA SER A 102 -6.59 16.56 -11.25
C SER A 102 -6.16 15.46 -12.23
N ASN A 103 -5.91 14.24 -11.74
CA ASN A 103 -5.56 13.10 -12.59
C ASN A 103 -6.77 12.60 -13.38
N PHE A 104 -7.94 12.54 -12.76
CA PHE A 104 -9.18 12.16 -13.44
C PHE A 104 -9.60 13.20 -14.49
N GLU A 105 -9.45 14.50 -14.18
CA GLU A 105 -9.68 15.59 -15.14
C GLU A 105 -8.77 15.44 -16.37
N ALA A 106 -7.48 15.16 -16.15
CA ALA A 106 -6.54 14.94 -17.25
C ALA A 106 -6.85 13.68 -18.07
N VAL A 107 -7.13 12.55 -17.41
CA VAL A 107 -7.43 11.28 -18.09
C VAL A 107 -8.69 11.38 -18.94
N GLN A 108 -9.74 12.04 -18.44
CA GLN A 108 -10.99 12.28 -19.18
C GLN A 108 -10.77 13.05 -20.50
N ASN A 109 -9.70 13.84 -20.61
CA ASN A 109 -9.35 14.56 -21.84
C ASN A 109 -8.69 13.67 -22.90
N MET A 110 -8.15 12.53 -22.49
CA MET A 110 -7.35 11.64 -23.33
C MET A 110 -8.09 10.36 -23.73
N ILE A 111 -8.98 9.87 -22.86
CA ILE A 111 -9.72 8.63 -23.11
C ILE A 111 -10.99 8.91 -23.92
N PRO A 112 -11.48 7.90 -24.66
CA PRO A 112 -12.75 8.01 -25.37
C PRO A 112 -13.98 7.69 -24.53
N TYR A 113 -13.78 7.23 -23.30
CA TYR A 113 -14.83 6.80 -22.40
C TYR A 113 -15.27 7.94 -21.47
N ASN A 114 -16.51 7.87 -20.98
CA ASN A 114 -17.03 8.84 -20.03
C ASN A 114 -16.78 8.37 -18.59
N ILE A 115 -16.28 9.27 -17.74
CA ILE A 115 -16.16 9.11 -16.31
C ILE A 115 -17.20 9.98 -15.61
N PHE A 116 -18.07 9.32 -14.86
CA PHE A 116 -19.04 9.93 -13.96
C PHE A 116 -18.49 9.91 -12.54
N ALA A 117 -18.63 10.99 -11.79
CA ALA A 117 -18.23 11.06 -10.39
C ALA A 117 -19.46 11.19 -9.50
N VAL A 118 -19.54 10.39 -8.43
CA VAL A 118 -20.69 10.34 -7.52
C VAL A 118 -20.20 10.52 -6.08
N ASN A 119 -20.80 11.46 -5.37
CA ASN A 119 -20.49 11.70 -3.96
C ASN A 119 -21.22 10.69 -3.07
N CYS A 120 -20.48 9.81 -2.39
CA CYS A 120 -21.03 8.81 -1.46
C CYS A 120 -20.56 9.07 -0.02
N GLY A 121 -20.03 10.26 0.28
CA GLY A 121 -19.45 10.60 1.57
C GLY A 121 -20.45 10.71 2.74
N LEU A 122 -21.74 10.89 2.46
CA LEU A 122 -22.80 10.94 3.47
C LEU A 122 -23.51 9.60 3.61
N SER A 123 -23.73 9.15 4.86
CA SER A 123 -24.56 7.97 5.16
C SER A 123 -26.03 8.14 4.77
N SER A 124 -26.50 9.38 4.66
CA SER A 124 -27.86 9.72 4.21
C SER A 124 -28.01 9.77 2.70
N SER A 125 -26.92 9.86 1.92
CA SER A 125 -26.99 9.85 0.46
C SER A 125 -27.48 8.50 -0.06
N LEU A 126 -28.23 8.47 -1.18
CA LEU A 126 -28.67 7.21 -1.77
C LEU A 126 -27.46 6.33 -2.14
N CYS A 127 -26.38 6.91 -2.66
CA CYS A 127 -25.15 6.16 -2.91
C CYS A 127 -24.58 5.55 -1.62
N GLY A 128 -24.44 6.33 -0.55
CA GLY A 128 -23.92 5.84 0.73
C GLY A 128 -24.77 4.78 1.42
N GLN A 129 -26.08 4.71 1.11
CA GLN A 129 -26.99 3.65 1.56
C GLN A 129 -26.93 2.39 0.69
N THR A 130 -26.85 2.57 -0.64
CA THR A 130 -26.85 1.48 -1.63
C THR A 130 -25.48 0.79 -1.70
N HIS A 131 -24.41 1.58 -1.81
CA HIS A 131 -23.04 1.12 -1.87
C HIS A 131 -22.43 1.27 -0.48
N ARG A 132 -22.21 0.16 0.22
CA ARG A 132 -21.42 0.15 1.46
C ARG A 132 -19.94 0.36 1.15
N VAL A 133 -19.59 1.54 0.65
CA VAL A 133 -18.23 1.90 0.24
C VAL A 133 -17.34 1.88 1.49
N ARG A 134 -16.34 0.98 1.48
CA ARG A 134 -15.42 0.79 2.61
C ARG A 134 -14.25 1.78 2.59
N HIS A 135 -13.93 2.34 1.42
CA HIS A 135 -12.82 3.25 1.22
C HIS A 135 -13.08 4.15 0.00
N PHE A 136 -12.49 5.34 0.02
CA PHE A 136 -12.53 6.28 -1.08
C PHE A 136 -11.10 6.59 -1.55
N PRO A 137 -10.92 7.01 -2.82
CA PRO A 137 -11.89 6.91 -3.91
C PRO A 137 -12.04 5.45 -4.41
N LEU A 138 -13.17 5.16 -5.06
CA LEU A 138 -13.45 3.87 -5.68
C LEU A 138 -13.90 4.05 -7.13
N LEU A 139 -13.17 3.48 -8.09
CA LEU A 139 -13.55 3.52 -9.50
C LEU A 139 -14.17 2.20 -9.94
N ASN A 140 -15.44 2.24 -10.36
CA ASN A 140 -16.15 1.15 -10.99
C ASN A 140 -16.17 1.37 -12.51
N VAL A 141 -15.62 0.47 -13.30
CA VAL A 141 -15.66 0.54 -14.76
C VAL A 141 -16.71 -0.43 -15.28
N HIS A 142 -17.77 0.11 -15.89
CA HIS A 142 -18.80 -0.65 -16.58
C HIS A 142 -18.31 -0.96 -17.98
N THR A 143 -18.17 -2.25 -18.29
CA THR A 143 -17.72 -2.73 -19.61
C THR A 143 -18.85 -3.31 -20.45
N SER A 144 -19.95 -3.68 -19.80
CA SER A 144 -21.21 -4.10 -20.42
C SER A 144 -22.36 -3.78 -19.44
N PRO A 145 -23.64 -3.93 -19.84
CA PRO A 145 -24.78 -3.69 -18.94
C PRO A 145 -24.72 -4.51 -17.64
N THR A 146 -24.06 -5.67 -17.69
CA THR A 146 -24.01 -6.64 -16.59
C THR A 146 -22.62 -6.76 -15.95
N THR A 147 -21.59 -6.13 -16.54
CA THR A 147 -20.21 -6.24 -16.05
C THR A 147 -19.67 -4.94 -15.52
N THR A 148 -19.35 -4.96 -14.23
CA THR A 148 -18.67 -3.88 -13.54
C THR A 148 -17.35 -4.39 -12.98
N ILE A 149 -16.29 -3.63 -13.23
CA ILE A 149 -14.94 -3.88 -12.75
C ILE A 149 -14.62 -2.86 -11.67
N GLN A 150 -14.30 -3.35 -10.47
CA GLN A 150 -13.83 -2.47 -9.40
C GLN A 150 -12.31 -2.28 -9.51
N TYR A 151 -11.86 -1.10 -9.93
CA TYR A 151 -10.44 -0.78 -10.02
C TYR A 151 -9.88 -0.48 -8.62
N SER A 152 -8.80 -1.18 -8.26
CA SER A 152 -8.15 -1.11 -6.94
C SER A 152 -6.76 -0.49 -6.97
N GLY A 153 -6.38 0.15 -8.09
CA GLY A 153 -5.01 0.57 -8.34
C GLY A 153 -4.69 2.03 -8.16
N PRO A 154 -3.42 2.39 -8.43
CA PRO A 154 -2.98 3.77 -8.35
C PRO A 154 -3.80 4.63 -9.31
N TYR A 155 -4.24 5.78 -8.83
CA TYR A 155 -5.03 6.75 -9.59
C TYR A 155 -4.16 7.83 -10.25
N THR A 156 -2.92 7.49 -10.61
CA THR A 156 -2.07 8.35 -11.45
C THR A 156 -2.53 8.30 -12.90
N ILE A 157 -2.27 9.36 -13.68
CA ILE A 157 -2.63 9.45 -15.11
C ILE A 157 -2.18 8.20 -15.88
N SER A 158 -0.91 7.81 -15.74
CA SER A 158 -0.32 6.67 -16.45
C SER A 158 -1.02 5.33 -16.15
N HIS A 159 -1.34 5.07 -14.88
CA HIS A 159 -2.02 3.84 -14.48
C HIS A 159 -3.47 3.77 -14.97
N LEU A 160 -4.18 4.91 -14.96
CA LEU A 160 -5.53 5.00 -15.50
C LEU A 160 -5.54 4.84 -17.02
N LEU A 161 -4.59 5.45 -17.74
CA LEU A 161 -4.45 5.22 -19.19
C LEU A 161 -4.12 3.76 -19.49
N LYS A 162 -3.25 3.13 -18.70
CA LYS A 162 -2.94 1.70 -18.84
C LYS A 162 -4.17 0.81 -18.57
N LEU A 163 -5.02 1.18 -17.60
CA LEU A 163 -6.32 0.53 -17.35
C LEU A 163 -7.24 0.63 -18.57
N PHE A 164 -7.48 1.85 -19.08
CA PHE A 164 -8.38 2.07 -20.20
C PHE A 164 -7.84 1.47 -21.50
N HIS A 165 -6.52 1.45 -21.70
CA HIS A 165 -5.89 0.77 -22.82
C HIS A 165 -6.14 -0.74 -22.78
N PHE A 166 -6.02 -1.34 -21.61
CA PHE A 166 -6.32 -2.76 -21.44
C PHE A 166 -7.80 -3.07 -21.67
N ILE A 167 -8.73 -2.22 -21.22
CA ILE A 167 -10.16 -2.41 -21.45
C ILE A 167 -10.50 -2.32 -22.94
N GLY A 168 -9.88 -1.40 -23.67
CA GLY A 168 -10.07 -1.26 -25.12
C GLY A 168 -9.40 -2.36 -25.95
N PHE A 169 -8.26 -2.89 -25.48
CA PHE A 169 -7.44 -3.86 -26.23
C PHE A 169 -6.94 -5.03 -25.34
N PRO A 170 -7.85 -5.86 -24.80
CA PRO A 170 -7.49 -6.92 -23.85
C PRO A 170 -6.83 -8.14 -24.51
N LEU A 171 -7.04 -8.34 -25.82
CA LEU A 171 -6.59 -9.51 -26.58
C LEU A 171 -5.30 -9.21 -27.35
N LYS A 172 -4.35 -10.16 -27.34
CA LYS A 172 -3.16 -10.16 -28.22
C LYS A 172 -3.38 -11.07 -29.42
N THR A 173 -3.07 -10.59 -30.62
CA THR A 173 -3.14 -11.42 -31.82
C THR A 173 -1.87 -12.27 -31.96
N ILE A 174 -2.04 -13.51 -32.40
CA ILE A 174 -0.95 -14.44 -32.71
C ILE A 174 -1.04 -14.79 -34.19
N ASN A 175 -0.04 -14.36 -34.95
CA ASN A 175 0.04 -14.57 -36.40
C ASN A 175 1.12 -15.58 -36.77
N SER A 176 2.08 -15.83 -35.87
CA SER A 176 3.21 -16.74 -36.08
C SER A 176 3.51 -17.58 -34.84
N LEU A 177 4.28 -18.65 -35.03
CA LEU A 177 4.77 -19.48 -33.92
C LEU A 177 5.69 -18.69 -32.97
N ASP A 178 6.47 -17.76 -33.51
CA ASP A 178 7.32 -16.87 -32.71
C ASP A 178 6.50 -15.96 -31.77
N ASP A 179 5.33 -15.50 -32.20
CA ASP A 179 4.44 -14.71 -31.34
C ASP A 179 3.94 -15.54 -30.16
N LEU A 180 3.57 -16.80 -30.40
CA LEU A 180 3.16 -17.73 -29.36
C LEU A 180 4.30 -17.99 -28.38
N HIS A 181 5.51 -18.29 -28.88
CA HIS A 181 6.69 -18.49 -28.04
C HIS A 181 7.05 -17.24 -27.23
N LEU A 182 6.92 -16.05 -27.81
CA LEU A 182 7.16 -14.80 -27.11
C LEU A 182 6.17 -14.62 -25.94
N LEU A 183 4.90 -14.99 -26.12
CA LEU A 183 3.92 -14.98 -25.04
C LEU A 183 4.23 -16.01 -23.96
N ILE A 184 4.67 -17.22 -24.33
CA ILE A 184 5.12 -18.28 -23.41
C ILE A 184 6.28 -17.79 -22.54
N LEU A 185 7.29 -17.14 -23.13
CA LEU A 185 8.43 -16.58 -22.40
C LEU A 185 8.07 -15.33 -21.59
N SER A 186 6.87 -14.77 -21.79
CA SER A 186 6.46 -13.50 -21.20
C SER A 186 5.43 -13.59 -20.10
N HIS A 187 4.60 -14.63 -20.12
CA HIS A 187 3.45 -14.78 -19.22
C HIS A 187 3.50 -16.16 -18.56
N LYS A 188 2.83 -16.29 -17.41
CA LYS A 188 2.69 -17.56 -16.68
C LYS A 188 1.53 -18.41 -17.23
N VAL A 189 0.50 -17.78 -17.76
CA VAL A 189 -0.70 -18.42 -18.30
C VAL A 189 -1.09 -17.66 -19.57
N ILE A 190 -1.31 -18.39 -20.65
CA ILE A 190 -1.72 -17.88 -21.94
C ILE A 190 -3.07 -18.54 -22.25
N ALA A 191 -4.12 -17.73 -22.32
CA ALA A 191 -5.41 -18.15 -22.81
C ALA A 191 -5.45 -17.87 -24.32
N LEU A 192 -5.36 -18.92 -25.14
CA LEU A 192 -5.34 -18.85 -26.59
C LEU A 192 -6.70 -19.26 -27.17
N GLY A 193 -7.44 -18.29 -27.70
CA GLY A 193 -8.69 -18.53 -28.42
C GLY A 193 -8.50 -18.78 -29.91
N SER A 194 -9.27 -19.72 -30.46
CA SER A 194 -9.37 -19.98 -31.90
C SER A 194 -10.85 -20.07 -32.29
N PHE A 195 -11.31 -19.11 -33.10
CA PHE A 195 -12.73 -18.93 -33.42
C PHE A 195 -12.95 -18.94 -34.93
N ASP A 196 -13.99 -19.63 -35.38
CA ASP A 196 -14.41 -19.68 -36.78
C ASP A 196 -15.65 -18.79 -36.96
N PHE A 197 -15.44 -17.53 -37.31
CA PHE A 197 -16.51 -16.53 -37.45
C PHE A 197 -17.52 -16.81 -38.57
N GLN A 198 -17.33 -17.86 -39.37
CA GLN A 198 -18.36 -18.34 -40.29
C GLN A 198 -19.53 -18.99 -39.54
N ARG A 199 -19.33 -19.42 -38.29
CA ARG A 199 -20.36 -20.02 -37.43
C ARG A 199 -20.88 -19.00 -36.43
N THR A 200 -22.18 -18.80 -36.38
CA THR A 200 -22.83 -17.88 -35.44
C THR A 200 -22.56 -18.21 -33.97
N GLN A 201 -22.45 -19.50 -33.61
CA GLN A 201 -22.09 -19.94 -32.26
C GLN A 201 -20.70 -19.45 -31.83
N ASP A 202 -19.73 -19.41 -32.75
CA ASP A 202 -18.36 -18.98 -32.45
C ASP A 202 -18.29 -17.47 -32.18
N VAL A 203 -19.22 -16.68 -32.73
CA VAL A 203 -19.36 -15.24 -32.41
C VAL A 203 -19.72 -15.06 -30.94
N PHE A 204 -20.73 -15.79 -30.44
CA PHE A 204 -21.11 -15.75 -29.02
C PHE A 204 -19.97 -16.21 -28.10
N HIS A 205 -19.25 -17.26 -28.49
CA HIS A 205 -18.09 -17.75 -27.73
C HIS A 205 -16.95 -16.73 -27.70
N PHE A 206 -16.70 -16.02 -28.81
CA PHE A 206 -15.72 -14.94 -28.87
C PHE A 206 -16.11 -13.77 -27.96
N ASP A 207 -17.37 -13.32 -28.00
CA ASP A 207 -17.87 -12.24 -27.15
C ASP A 207 -17.71 -12.57 -25.66
N HIS A 208 -18.04 -13.80 -25.27
CA HIS A 208 -17.83 -14.26 -23.89
C HIS A 208 -16.35 -14.33 -23.53
N PHE A 209 -15.50 -14.86 -24.42
CA PHE A 209 -14.05 -14.90 -24.21
C PHE A 209 -13.47 -13.49 -24.03
N HIS A 210 -13.91 -12.53 -24.85
CA HIS A 210 -13.54 -11.12 -24.73
C HIS A 210 -14.01 -10.54 -23.38
N GLN A 211 -15.26 -10.77 -22.97
CA GLN A 211 -15.78 -10.32 -21.68
C GLN A 211 -15.00 -10.91 -20.49
N VAL A 212 -14.62 -12.19 -20.56
CA VAL A 212 -13.77 -12.84 -19.54
C VAL A 212 -12.36 -12.25 -19.54
N SER A 213 -11.79 -11.93 -20.71
CA SER A 213 -10.47 -11.31 -20.83
C SER A 213 -10.38 -9.96 -20.10
N VAL A 214 -11.48 -9.20 -20.11
CA VAL A 214 -11.55 -7.90 -19.42
C VAL A 214 -11.82 -8.06 -17.92
N THR A 215 -12.68 -9.00 -17.52
CA THR A 215 -13.13 -9.15 -16.12
C THR A 215 -12.20 -9.98 -15.22
N THR A 216 -11.47 -10.95 -15.75
CA THR A 216 -10.55 -11.81 -14.96
C THR A 216 -9.40 -11.05 -14.31
N LYS A 217 -9.00 -9.90 -14.86
CA LYS A 217 -7.90 -9.08 -14.34
C LYS A 217 -8.24 -8.33 -13.05
N TYR A 218 -9.52 -8.13 -12.73
CA TYR A 218 -9.93 -7.16 -11.70
C TYR A 218 -10.85 -7.66 -10.59
N LYS A 219 -11.27 -8.93 -10.57
CA LYS A 219 -12.32 -9.34 -9.62
C LYS A 219 -11.93 -9.28 -8.14
N GLU A 220 -10.70 -9.61 -7.71
CA GLU A 220 -10.31 -9.40 -6.29
C GLU A 220 -8.84 -9.68 -5.90
N VAL A 221 -7.88 -9.59 -6.84
CA VAL A 221 -6.45 -9.69 -6.50
C VAL A 221 -5.82 -8.31 -6.66
N PRO A 222 -5.33 -7.66 -5.59
CA PRO A 222 -4.76 -6.31 -5.66
C PRO A 222 -3.60 -6.31 -6.66
N LEU A 223 -3.72 -5.50 -7.73
CA LEU A 223 -2.81 -5.33 -8.87
C LEU A 223 -1.55 -6.18 -8.92
N ARG A 224 -1.75 -7.48 -9.02
CA ARG A 224 -1.08 -8.15 -10.11
C ARG A 224 -1.77 -7.63 -11.36
N MET A 225 -1.34 -6.48 -11.91
CA MET A 225 -1.48 -6.29 -13.35
C MET A 225 -0.94 -7.61 -13.91
N ASN A 226 -1.83 -8.45 -14.45
CA ASN A 226 -1.54 -9.87 -14.69
C ASN A 226 -0.50 -9.99 -15.82
N LYS A 227 0.75 -9.55 -15.60
CA LYS A 227 1.95 -9.96 -16.36
C LYS A 227 2.02 -11.50 -16.42
N ASN A 228 1.30 -12.17 -15.52
CA ASN A 228 1.11 -13.60 -15.50
C ASN A 228 0.05 -14.13 -16.47
N ILE A 229 -1.08 -13.47 -16.72
CA ILE A 229 -2.14 -14.01 -17.62
C ILE A 229 -2.31 -13.11 -18.83
N VAL A 230 -2.18 -13.67 -20.03
CA VAL A 230 -2.49 -13.00 -21.29
C VAL A 230 -3.61 -13.73 -22.01
N PHE A 231 -4.57 -12.97 -22.53
CA PHE A 231 -5.58 -13.46 -23.45
C PHE A 231 -5.13 -13.16 -24.87
N SER A 232 -5.24 -14.16 -25.73
CA SER A 232 -4.75 -14.09 -27.10
C SER A 232 -5.69 -14.79 -28.05
N VAL A 233 -5.69 -14.38 -29.31
CA VAL A 233 -6.49 -14.97 -30.39
C VAL A 233 -5.58 -15.21 -31.58
N THR A 234 -5.68 -16.39 -32.17
CA THR A 234 -4.98 -16.68 -33.43
C THR A 234 -5.88 -16.39 -34.62
N THR A 235 -5.32 -15.70 -35.61
CA THR A 235 -5.96 -15.43 -36.91
C THR A 235 -5.60 -16.48 -37.95
N SER A 236 -4.72 -17.43 -37.61
CA SER A 236 -4.13 -18.42 -38.52
C SER A 236 -4.56 -19.82 -38.12
N PRO A 237 -5.65 -20.38 -38.70
CA PRO A 237 -6.11 -21.74 -38.40
C PRO A 237 -5.01 -22.79 -38.60
N HIS A 238 -4.18 -22.62 -39.63
CA HIS A 238 -3.07 -23.53 -39.92
C HIS A 238 -2.06 -23.61 -38.77
N LEU A 239 -1.66 -22.46 -38.20
CA LEU A 239 -0.74 -22.41 -37.07
C LEU A 239 -1.30 -23.16 -35.86
N TYR A 240 -2.60 -23.02 -35.63
CA TYR A 240 -3.30 -23.71 -34.56
C TYR A 240 -3.33 -25.23 -34.79
N HIS A 241 -3.78 -25.66 -35.97
CA HIS A 241 -3.91 -27.08 -36.32
C HIS A 241 -2.57 -27.83 -36.31
N LEU A 242 -1.51 -27.19 -36.79
CA LEU A 242 -0.15 -27.76 -36.77
C LEU A 242 0.37 -28.04 -35.36
N ASN A 243 0.00 -27.22 -34.37
CA ASN A 243 0.56 -27.30 -33.02
C ASN A 243 -0.35 -27.97 -31.99
N PHE A 244 -1.68 -27.88 -32.14
CA PHE A 244 -2.66 -28.37 -31.16
C PHE A 244 -3.58 -29.47 -31.70
N GLY A 245 -3.47 -29.84 -32.98
CA GLY A 245 -4.24 -30.90 -33.63
C GLY A 245 -5.49 -30.42 -34.36
N GLU A 246 -6.20 -31.38 -35.00
CA GLU A 246 -7.37 -31.11 -35.85
C GLU A 246 -8.67 -30.85 -35.06
N ILE A 247 -8.75 -31.29 -33.80
CA ILE A 247 -9.90 -30.97 -32.96
C ILE A 247 -9.99 -29.45 -32.91
N LYS A 248 -11.19 -28.85 -33.10
CA LYS A 248 -11.43 -27.40 -32.97
C LYS A 248 -11.90 -27.04 -31.53
N PRO A 249 -11.05 -27.04 -30.48
CA PRO A 249 -11.40 -26.38 -29.24
C PRO A 249 -11.37 -24.86 -29.44
N HIS A 250 -12.31 -24.18 -28.81
CA HIS A 250 -12.40 -22.72 -28.85
C HIS A 250 -11.30 -22.04 -28.03
N LEU A 251 -10.70 -22.75 -27.05
CA LEU A 251 -9.73 -22.18 -26.13
C LEU A 251 -8.68 -23.22 -25.71
N THR A 252 -7.41 -22.82 -25.78
CA THR A 252 -6.25 -23.55 -25.26
C THR A 252 -5.64 -22.76 -24.10
N LEU A 253 -5.45 -23.41 -22.96
CA LEU A 253 -4.77 -22.82 -21.80
C LEU A 253 -3.34 -23.33 -21.75
N ILE A 254 -2.38 -22.42 -21.90
CA ILE A 254 -0.96 -22.77 -21.80
C ILE A 254 -0.44 -22.20 -20.49
N THR A 255 -0.01 -23.07 -19.59
CA THR A 255 0.71 -22.68 -18.38
C THR A 255 2.21 -22.73 -18.66
N SER A 256 2.89 -21.61 -18.46
CA SER A 256 4.32 -21.45 -18.72
C SER A 256 5.09 -21.24 -17.41
N CYS A 257 6.24 -21.89 -17.34
CA CYS A 257 7.15 -21.89 -16.23
C CYS A 257 8.60 -21.74 -16.74
N GLY A 258 9.02 -20.49 -17.00
CA GLY A 258 10.30 -20.24 -17.66
C GLY A 258 10.28 -20.70 -19.11
N ASN A 259 11.14 -21.64 -19.47
CA ASN A 259 11.24 -22.17 -20.84
C ASN A 259 10.38 -23.44 -21.03
N THR A 260 9.77 -23.95 -19.95
CA THR A 260 8.83 -25.06 -20.02
C THR A 260 7.43 -24.52 -20.11
N SER A 261 6.62 -25.16 -20.94
CA SER A 261 5.20 -24.86 -21.00
C SER A 261 4.40 -26.14 -21.02
N HIS A 262 3.38 -26.18 -20.19
CA HIS A 262 2.37 -27.20 -20.22
C HIS A 262 1.11 -26.66 -20.93
N VAL A 263 0.66 -27.38 -21.94
CA VAL A 263 -0.54 -27.05 -22.70
C VAL A 263 -1.70 -27.92 -22.24
N ASP A 264 -2.73 -27.26 -21.69
CA ASP A 264 -4.04 -27.84 -21.44
C ASP A 264 -5.01 -27.39 -22.54
N VAL A 265 -5.42 -28.34 -23.37
CA VAL A 265 -6.34 -28.09 -24.48
C VAL A 265 -7.74 -28.45 -24.04
N GLN A 266 -8.56 -27.44 -23.73
CA GLN A 266 -9.94 -27.65 -23.27
C GLN A 266 -10.95 -27.34 -24.37
N ARG A 267 -11.88 -28.25 -24.62
CA ARG A 267 -13.07 -27.94 -25.41
C ARG A 267 -14.10 -27.31 -24.49
N PHE A 268 -14.40 -26.04 -24.73
CA PHE A 268 -15.40 -25.34 -23.97
C PHE A 268 -16.77 -25.46 -24.63
N ASP A 269 -17.68 -26.13 -23.94
CA ASP A 269 -19.11 -25.93 -24.09
C ASP A 269 -19.52 -24.66 -23.30
N GLU A 270 -20.72 -24.10 -23.52
CA GLU A 270 -21.21 -22.89 -22.83
C GLU A 270 -20.89 -22.87 -21.31
N ARG A 271 -21.06 -24.02 -20.63
CA ARG A 271 -20.76 -24.18 -19.20
C ARG A 271 -19.30 -23.98 -18.82
N GLY A 272 -18.35 -24.44 -19.63
CA GLY A 272 -16.94 -24.29 -19.30
C GLY A 272 -16.50 -22.81 -19.43
N LEU A 273 -17.04 -22.08 -20.41
CA LEU A 273 -16.74 -20.66 -20.61
C LEU A 273 -17.16 -19.82 -19.39
N HIS A 274 -18.26 -20.18 -18.73
CA HIS A 274 -18.66 -19.58 -17.47
C HIS A 274 -17.67 -19.85 -16.32
N ASN A 275 -17.05 -21.03 -16.29
CA ASN A 275 -16.07 -21.41 -15.26
C ASN A 275 -14.63 -21.00 -15.61
N LEU A 276 -14.38 -20.37 -16.77
CA LEU A 276 -13.04 -19.99 -17.23
C LEU A 276 -12.26 -19.18 -16.18
N SER A 277 -12.93 -18.29 -15.45
CA SER A 277 -12.27 -17.53 -14.38
C SER A 277 -11.76 -18.43 -13.25
N GLU A 278 -12.54 -19.42 -12.82
CA GLU A 278 -12.18 -20.37 -11.77
C GLU A 278 -11.02 -21.26 -12.22
N ILE A 279 -11.08 -21.79 -13.44
CA ILE A 279 -10.01 -22.61 -14.05
C ILE A 279 -8.69 -21.82 -14.10
N LEU A 280 -8.74 -20.55 -14.50
CA LEU A 280 -7.56 -19.68 -14.52
C LEU A 280 -7.00 -19.46 -13.10
N PHE A 281 -7.86 -19.27 -12.09
CA PHE A 281 -7.42 -19.17 -10.69
C PHE A 281 -6.80 -20.48 -10.17
N GLU A 282 -7.39 -21.62 -10.48
CA GLU A 282 -6.86 -22.94 -10.11
C GLU A 282 -5.51 -23.21 -10.77
N SER A 283 -5.36 -22.89 -12.06
CA SER A 283 -4.09 -23.05 -12.79
C SER A 283 -2.94 -22.23 -12.20
N GLN A 284 -3.23 -21.08 -11.58
CA GLN A 284 -2.23 -20.29 -10.87
C GLN A 284 -1.71 -21.00 -9.61
N ASN A 285 -2.57 -21.75 -8.92
CA ASN A 285 -2.27 -22.46 -7.67
C ASN A 285 -1.69 -23.86 -7.90
N HIS A 286 -2.05 -24.54 -9.00
CA HIS A 286 -1.59 -25.89 -9.33
C HIS A 286 -0.12 -25.99 -9.76
N SER A 287 0.55 -24.86 -10.02
CA SER A 287 2.00 -24.84 -10.21
C SER A 287 2.68 -25.06 -8.84
N THR A 288 2.80 -26.32 -8.45
CA THR A 288 3.63 -26.78 -7.32
C THR A 288 5.12 -26.55 -7.59
N THR A 289 5.49 -26.41 -8.85
CA THR A 289 6.80 -25.90 -9.28
C THR A 289 6.87 -24.41 -8.97
N THR A 290 7.96 -23.98 -8.32
CA THR A 290 8.27 -22.56 -8.08
C THR A 290 8.55 -21.86 -9.41
N CYS A 291 7.49 -21.55 -10.18
CA CYS A 291 7.60 -20.83 -11.44
C CYS A 291 7.93 -19.38 -11.15
N PHE A 292 9.22 -19.05 -11.09
CA PHE A 292 9.74 -17.73 -10.78
C PHE A 292 9.59 -16.77 -11.98
N ASN A 293 8.41 -16.19 -12.23
CA ASN A 293 8.33 -15.04 -13.14
C ASN A 293 8.52 -13.75 -12.35
N PRO A 294 9.27 -12.76 -12.88
CA PRO A 294 9.44 -11.51 -12.18
C PRO A 294 8.10 -10.79 -12.03
N VAL A 295 7.64 -10.72 -10.78
CA VAL A 295 6.40 -10.03 -10.40
C VAL A 295 6.77 -8.69 -9.78
N ASP A 296 6.00 -7.65 -10.13
CA ASP A 296 6.05 -6.39 -9.42
C ASP A 296 5.40 -6.53 -8.04
N ILE A 297 6.19 -6.31 -6.98
CA ILE A 297 5.74 -6.46 -5.59
C ILE A 297 5.36 -5.13 -4.93
N THR A 298 5.27 -4.06 -5.71
CA THR A 298 4.88 -2.73 -5.24
C THR A 298 3.54 -2.76 -4.50
N PRO A 299 3.49 -2.37 -3.21
CA PRO A 299 2.22 -2.19 -2.50
C PRO A 299 1.34 -1.14 -3.17
N LEU A 300 0.06 -1.48 -3.33
CA LEU A 300 -0.83 -0.77 -4.24
C LEU A 300 -1.65 0.33 -3.58
N ASN A 301 -1.34 0.64 -2.33
CA ASN A 301 -1.84 1.74 -1.51
C ASN A 301 -1.07 1.73 -0.18
N ASN A 302 -1.29 2.72 0.69
CA ASN A 302 -0.80 2.76 2.08
C ASN A 302 -1.39 1.66 3.00
N ARG A 303 -1.93 0.57 2.43
CA ARG A 303 -2.53 -0.53 3.18
C ARG A 303 -1.45 -1.48 3.68
N ARG A 304 -1.60 -1.96 4.90
CA ARG A 304 -0.81 -3.09 5.42
C ARG A 304 -1.06 -4.30 4.51
N SER A 305 0.01 -4.85 3.96
CA SER A 305 -0.01 -6.04 3.14
C SER A 305 0.82 -7.13 3.79
N ASN A 306 0.22 -8.30 4.02
CA ASN A 306 0.96 -9.50 4.42
C ASN A 306 1.73 -10.13 3.24
N LEU A 307 1.57 -9.60 2.02
CA LEU A 307 2.21 -10.11 0.82
C LEU A 307 3.74 -10.14 0.97
N TRP A 308 4.32 -9.06 1.47
CA TRP A 308 5.77 -8.94 1.66
C TRP A 308 6.31 -9.98 2.63
N ASN A 309 5.61 -10.20 3.75
CA ASN A 309 5.96 -11.27 4.68
C ASN A 309 5.89 -12.66 4.01
N ASN A 310 4.91 -12.90 3.14
CA ASN A 310 4.75 -14.20 2.47
C ASN A 310 5.79 -14.45 1.37
N ILE A 311 6.27 -13.40 0.70
CA ILE A 311 7.30 -13.49 -0.35
C ILE A 311 8.69 -13.58 0.30
N LEU A 312 9.05 -12.60 1.14
CA LEU A 312 10.39 -12.49 1.72
C LEU A 312 10.77 -13.65 2.65
N ARG A 313 9.81 -14.37 3.25
CA ARG A 313 10.10 -15.50 4.16
C ARG A 313 10.58 -16.75 3.43
N LYS A 314 10.23 -16.92 2.16
CA LYS A 314 10.44 -18.18 1.44
C LYS A 314 11.87 -18.34 0.96
N THR A 315 12.37 -17.33 0.26
CA THR A 315 13.65 -17.33 -0.43
C THR A 315 14.20 -15.91 -0.48
N PRO A 316 15.52 -15.74 -0.55
CA PRO A 316 16.10 -14.43 -0.79
C PRO A 316 15.64 -13.90 -2.16
N ILE A 317 15.47 -12.59 -2.28
CA ILE A 317 14.97 -11.97 -3.51
C ILE A 317 15.98 -10.98 -4.09
N LEU A 318 16.14 -10.95 -5.40
CA LEU A 318 16.74 -9.85 -6.15
C LEU A 318 15.62 -8.88 -6.54
N LEU A 319 15.67 -7.67 -6.00
CA LEU A 319 14.68 -6.63 -6.22
C LEU A 319 15.27 -5.51 -7.09
N LEU A 320 14.76 -5.36 -8.31
CA LEU A 320 15.04 -4.22 -9.16
C LEU A 320 14.13 -3.05 -8.76
N ILE A 321 14.71 -1.92 -8.39
CA ILE A 321 14.03 -0.76 -7.80
C ILE A 321 14.16 0.41 -8.76
N GLY A 322 13.05 1.00 -9.20
CA GLY A 322 13.10 2.19 -10.06
C GLY A 322 11.74 2.81 -10.27
N PRO A 323 11.66 4.01 -10.87
CA PRO A 323 10.39 4.65 -11.12
C PRO A 323 9.61 3.90 -12.20
N HIS A 324 8.27 3.91 -12.11
CA HIS A 324 7.37 3.41 -13.16
C HIS A 324 7.49 1.90 -13.46
N MET A 325 8.12 1.10 -12.59
CA MET A 325 8.24 -0.36 -12.74
C MET A 325 6.89 -1.08 -12.80
N SER A 326 5.84 -0.50 -12.21
CA SER A 326 4.47 -1.04 -12.28
C SER A 326 3.84 -0.86 -13.67
N LEU A 327 4.33 0.10 -14.45
CA LEU A 327 3.89 0.37 -15.82
C LEU A 327 4.64 -0.49 -16.85
N ALA A 328 5.79 -1.07 -16.51
CA ALA A 328 6.59 -1.86 -17.45
C ALA A 328 5.86 -3.12 -17.94
N GLU A 329 5.87 -3.33 -19.25
CA GLU A 329 5.44 -4.53 -19.96
C GLU A 329 6.58 -5.57 -20.06
N PRO A 330 6.28 -6.86 -20.32
CA PRO A 330 7.27 -7.94 -20.24
C PRO A 330 8.51 -7.81 -21.16
N MET A 331 8.44 -6.99 -22.21
CA MET A 331 9.54 -6.73 -23.16
C MET A 331 10.14 -5.33 -22.99
N ASP A 332 9.66 -4.54 -22.03
CA ASP A 332 10.36 -3.31 -21.66
C ASP A 332 11.69 -3.65 -21.01
N LEU A 333 12.68 -2.76 -21.21
CA LEU A 333 14.06 -2.97 -20.84
C LEU A 333 14.29 -3.52 -19.41
N PRO A 334 13.63 -3.01 -18.34
CA PRO A 334 13.88 -3.53 -16.98
C PRO A 334 13.41 -4.98 -16.80
N LEU A 335 12.28 -5.37 -17.38
CA LEU A 335 11.77 -6.75 -17.27
C LEU A 335 12.46 -7.71 -18.23
N TYR A 336 12.81 -7.22 -19.42
CA TYR A 336 13.64 -7.95 -20.37
C TYR A 336 15.01 -8.29 -19.76
N LEU A 337 15.66 -7.35 -19.07
CA LEU A 337 16.91 -7.58 -18.35
C LEU A 337 16.79 -8.68 -17.29
N LEU A 338 15.73 -8.66 -16.48
CA LEU A 338 15.46 -9.72 -15.50
C LEU A 338 15.22 -11.08 -16.15
N LYS A 339 14.60 -11.11 -17.34
CA LYS A 339 14.42 -12.36 -18.11
C LYS A 339 15.73 -12.90 -18.65
N LEU A 340 16.62 -12.04 -19.16
CA LEU A 340 17.96 -12.45 -19.59
C LEU A 340 18.77 -13.04 -18.43
N LEU A 341 18.75 -12.37 -17.27
CA LEU A 341 19.40 -12.87 -16.06
C LEU A 341 18.81 -14.22 -15.66
N LYS A 342 17.48 -14.37 -15.70
CA LYS A 342 16.81 -15.62 -15.35
C LYS A 342 17.20 -16.74 -16.30
N LEU A 343 17.27 -16.45 -17.59
CA LEU A 343 17.62 -17.42 -18.62
C LEU A 343 19.03 -17.98 -18.43
N SER A 344 19.98 -17.17 -17.95
CA SER A 344 21.33 -17.62 -17.57
C SER A 344 21.34 -18.30 -16.19
N TYR A 345 20.62 -17.76 -15.20
CA TYR A 345 20.60 -18.27 -13.82
C TYR A 345 19.90 -19.64 -13.67
N PHE A 346 18.84 -19.89 -14.45
CA PHE A 346 18.08 -21.14 -14.53
C PHE A 346 18.01 -21.65 -15.99
N PRO A 347 19.11 -22.16 -16.57
CA PRO A 347 19.08 -22.71 -17.91
C PRO A 347 18.32 -24.04 -17.90
N HIS A 348 17.19 -24.12 -18.62
CA HIS A 348 16.34 -25.31 -18.64
C HIS A 348 17.10 -26.61 -18.95
N ASP A 349 18.06 -26.53 -19.86
CA ASP A 349 18.85 -27.67 -20.34
C ASP A 349 19.63 -28.38 -19.21
N ASP A 350 19.96 -27.66 -18.13
CA ASP A 350 20.78 -28.17 -17.00
C ASP A 350 19.99 -28.40 -15.70
N CYS A 351 18.72 -27.99 -15.64
CA CYS A 351 17.93 -27.97 -14.40
C CYS A 351 16.88 -29.09 -14.36
N HIS A 352 17.18 -30.19 -13.65
CA HIS A 352 16.29 -31.35 -13.53
C HIS A 352 15.07 -31.16 -12.61
N THR A 353 14.79 -29.95 -12.10
CA THR A 353 13.80 -29.73 -11.03
C THR A 353 12.38 -29.40 -11.49
N PHE A 354 12.11 -29.32 -12.80
CA PHE A 354 10.73 -29.23 -13.27
C PHE A 354 10.07 -30.62 -13.24
N VAL A 355 9.60 -31.02 -12.05
CA VAL A 355 8.73 -32.21 -11.91
C VAL A 355 7.41 -31.89 -12.60
N ILE A 356 7.31 -32.30 -13.86
CA ILE A 356 6.08 -32.25 -14.65
C ILE A 356 5.09 -33.22 -14.00
N ASN A 357 3.89 -32.76 -13.67
CA ASN A 357 2.82 -33.66 -13.29
C ASN A 357 2.47 -34.53 -14.53
N PRO A 358 2.63 -35.86 -14.49
CA PRO A 358 2.43 -36.72 -15.66
C PRO A 358 0.98 -36.78 -16.15
N ALA A 359 0.01 -36.22 -15.41
CA ALA A 359 -1.39 -36.12 -15.84
C ALA A 359 -1.63 -35.17 -17.05
N PHE A 360 -0.59 -34.47 -17.49
CA PHE A 360 -0.67 -33.26 -18.30
C PHE A 360 0.26 -33.32 -19.55
N THR A 361 0.37 -34.49 -20.19
CA THR A 361 1.46 -34.81 -21.14
C THR A 361 1.18 -34.62 -22.63
N ASN A 362 0.07 -34.00 -23.05
CA ASN A 362 -0.26 -34.05 -24.49
C ASN A 362 0.63 -33.15 -25.39
N PHE A 363 1.24 -32.08 -24.87
CA PHE A 363 2.16 -31.25 -25.66
C PHE A 363 3.09 -30.40 -24.76
N SER A 364 4.40 -30.38 -25.07
CA SER A 364 5.39 -29.50 -24.43
C SER A 364 6.08 -28.62 -25.46
N LEU A 365 5.86 -27.31 -25.43
CA LEU A 365 6.64 -26.31 -26.19
C LEU A 365 7.88 -25.93 -25.38
N ASN A 366 8.80 -26.88 -25.17
CA ASN A 366 10.06 -26.59 -24.50
C ASN A 366 11.00 -25.86 -25.46
N LEU A 367 11.51 -24.71 -25.04
CA LEU A 367 12.46 -23.91 -25.81
C LEU A 367 13.88 -24.08 -25.27
N THR A 368 14.84 -24.26 -26.17
CA THR A 368 16.25 -24.20 -25.78
C THR A 368 16.60 -22.81 -25.26
N VAL A 369 17.67 -22.69 -24.48
CA VAL A 369 18.17 -21.38 -24.03
C VAL A 369 18.47 -20.46 -25.23
N ARG A 370 19.01 -21.02 -26.32
CA ARG A 370 19.35 -20.28 -27.54
C ARG A 370 18.12 -19.74 -28.26
N ASP A 371 17.08 -20.57 -28.42
CA ASP A 371 15.84 -20.15 -29.08
C ASP A 371 15.09 -19.12 -28.23
N SER A 372 15.07 -19.33 -26.92
CA SER A 372 14.48 -18.40 -25.96
C SER A 372 15.14 -17.02 -26.05
N LEU A 373 16.47 -16.97 -26.09
CA LEU A 373 17.21 -15.72 -26.28
C LEU A 373 16.85 -15.04 -27.60
N LYS A 374 16.84 -15.80 -28.71
CA LYS A 374 16.51 -15.26 -30.03
C LYS A 374 15.12 -14.62 -30.05
N ILE A 375 14.13 -15.29 -29.47
CA ILE A 375 12.74 -14.82 -29.40
C ILE A 375 12.61 -13.60 -28.48
N LEU A 376 13.26 -13.61 -27.32
CA LEU A 376 13.29 -12.45 -26.40
C LEU A 376 13.95 -11.23 -27.05
N ASN A 377 15.09 -11.40 -27.72
CA ASN A 377 15.78 -10.32 -28.43
C ASN A 377 14.90 -9.74 -29.54
N ARG A 378 14.20 -10.60 -30.32
CA ARG A 378 13.23 -10.16 -31.32
C ARG A 378 12.11 -9.34 -30.67
N GLY A 379 11.48 -9.86 -29.61
CA GLY A 379 10.38 -9.19 -28.92
C GLY A 379 10.77 -7.83 -28.34
N ALA A 380 11.93 -7.74 -27.67
CA ALA A 380 12.42 -6.50 -27.10
C ALA A 380 12.79 -5.47 -28.19
N THR A 381 13.40 -5.91 -29.30
CA THR A 381 13.69 -5.06 -30.47
C THR A 381 12.43 -4.51 -31.12
N VAL A 382 11.41 -5.35 -31.31
CA VAL A 382 10.11 -4.96 -31.90
C VAL A 382 9.41 -3.93 -30.99
N THR A 383 9.39 -4.17 -29.68
CA THR A 383 8.82 -3.23 -28.70
C THR A 383 9.56 -1.88 -28.69
N ALA A 384 10.90 -1.89 -28.77
CA ALA A 384 11.70 -0.68 -28.87
C ALA A 384 11.44 0.11 -30.15
N ARG A 385 11.44 -0.56 -31.31
CA ARG A 385 11.13 0.09 -32.59
C ARG A 385 9.73 0.69 -32.61
N ARG A 386 8.74 0.01 -32.04
CA ARG A 386 7.37 0.54 -31.92
C ARG A 386 7.35 1.86 -31.14
N ARG A 387 8.07 1.94 -30.03
CA ARG A 387 8.19 3.15 -29.20
C ARG A 387 8.89 4.28 -29.95
N CYS A 388 9.97 3.98 -30.68
CA CYS A 388 10.63 4.95 -31.56
C CYS A 388 9.70 5.49 -32.65
N LYS A 389 8.94 4.63 -33.34
CA LYS A 389 7.94 5.05 -34.33
C LYS A 389 6.89 5.96 -33.70
N LEU A 390 6.31 5.58 -32.55
CA LEU A 390 5.35 6.43 -31.84
C LEU A 390 5.93 7.81 -31.52
N ALA A 391 7.18 7.86 -31.06
CA ALA A 391 7.85 9.13 -30.77
C ALA A 391 8.10 10.02 -31.98
N ALA A 392 8.39 9.44 -33.14
CA ALA A 392 8.61 10.18 -34.37
C ALA A 392 7.30 10.72 -35.00
N TYR A 393 6.17 10.04 -34.79
CA TYR A 393 4.90 10.35 -35.47
C TYR A 393 3.82 10.97 -34.57
N CYS A 394 3.81 10.72 -33.25
CA CYS A 394 2.84 11.32 -32.34
C CYS A 394 2.95 12.85 -32.22
N PRO A 395 4.15 13.46 -32.17
CA PRO A 395 4.27 14.91 -32.24
C PRO A 395 3.73 15.51 -33.54
N LYS A 396 3.83 14.78 -34.66
CA LYS A 396 3.25 15.19 -35.95
C LYS A 396 1.72 15.16 -35.90
N TRP A 397 1.14 14.12 -35.32
CA TRP A 397 -0.30 14.04 -35.05
C TRP A 397 -0.79 15.23 -34.22
N TRP A 398 -0.12 15.50 -33.10
CA TRP A 398 -0.49 16.60 -32.22
C TRP A 398 -0.39 17.96 -32.92
N SER A 399 0.69 18.21 -33.67
CA SER A 399 0.85 19.44 -34.44
C SER A 399 -0.21 19.61 -35.53
N PHE A 400 -0.68 18.53 -36.13
CA PHE A 400 -1.72 18.59 -37.16
C PHE A 400 -3.08 18.89 -36.54
N VAL A 401 -3.43 18.22 -35.44
CA VAL A 401 -4.72 18.37 -34.79
C VAL A 401 -4.84 19.69 -34.04
N SER A 402 -3.78 20.13 -33.35
CA SER A 402 -3.73 21.39 -32.60
C SER A 402 -4.16 22.59 -33.43
N PHE A 403 -3.68 22.64 -34.68
CA PHE A 403 -4.05 23.64 -35.66
C PHE A 403 -5.57 23.68 -35.92
N HIS A 404 -6.20 22.52 -36.06
CA HIS A 404 -7.63 22.42 -36.38
C HIS A 404 -8.54 22.71 -35.19
N ILE A 405 -8.15 22.32 -33.97
CA ILE A 405 -8.98 22.51 -32.76
C ILE A 405 -8.65 23.79 -31.96
N GLY A 406 -7.63 24.55 -32.38
CA GLY A 406 -7.20 25.78 -31.70
C GLY A 406 -6.71 25.55 -30.26
N THR A 407 -6.02 24.44 -30.02
CA THR A 407 -5.50 24.02 -28.71
C THR A 407 -3.99 23.81 -28.85
N SER A 408 -3.18 24.07 -27.82
CA SER A 408 -1.72 23.89 -27.94
C SER A 408 -1.35 22.40 -28.07
N ASN A 409 -0.20 22.09 -28.67
CA ASN A 409 0.28 20.71 -28.78
C ASN A 409 0.37 20.05 -27.39
N GLU A 410 0.80 20.83 -26.40
CA GLU A 410 0.99 20.42 -25.02
C GLU A 410 -0.34 20.13 -24.31
N SER A 411 -1.44 20.74 -24.72
CA SER A 411 -2.74 20.49 -24.07
C SER A 411 -3.49 19.28 -24.65
N ILE A 412 -3.04 18.71 -25.77
CA ILE A 412 -3.74 17.56 -26.39
C ILE A 412 -3.75 16.34 -25.47
N CYS A 413 -2.61 16.02 -24.86
CA CYS A 413 -2.49 14.97 -23.85
C CYS A 413 -2.09 15.54 -22.49
N GLU A 414 -2.42 16.79 -22.15
CA GLU A 414 -2.03 17.42 -20.86
C GLU A 414 -0.53 17.29 -20.54
N LEU A 415 0.33 17.55 -21.52
CA LEU A 415 1.78 17.57 -21.41
C LEU A 415 2.18 18.68 -20.40
N ARG A 416 2.41 18.32 -19.14
CA ARG A 416 2.98 19.23 -18.15
C ARG A 416 4.50 19.26 -18.28
N GLU A 417 5.05 20.23 -19.01
CA GLU A 417 6.46 20.59 -18.86
C GLU A 417 6.59 21.46 -17.59
N GLY A 418 6.82 20.82 -16.43
CA GLY A 418 7.13 21.56 -15.20
C GLY A 418 6.44 21.03 -13.94
N PHE A 419 7.08 20.07 -13.27
CA PHE A 419 7.02 19.91 -11.82
C PHE A 419 8.39 20.22 -11.20
N SER A 420 9.08 21.24 -11.73
CA SER A 420 10.03 21.99 -10.91
C SER A 420 9.23 22.99 -10.08
N GLU A 421 9.20 22.74 -8.78
CA GLU A 421 8.95 23.71 -7.70
C GLU A 421 7.52 24.25 -7.48
N PHE A 422 7.13 24.06 -6.23
CA PHE A 422 5.97 24.58 -5.51
C PHE A 422 5.71 26.09 -5.69
N ILE A 423 4.41 26.43 -5.80
CA ILE A 423 3.73 27.65 -5.32
C ILE A 423 4.20 29.00 -5.88
N THR A 424 3.38 29.56 -6.78
CA THR A 424 2.79 30.92 -6.72
C THR A 424 1.53 30.86 -7.60
N GLY A 425 0.29 30.93 -7.12
CA GLY A 425 -0.26 32.01 -6.32
C GLY A 425 -0.59 33.19 -7.22
N ASP A 426 -1.69 33.14 -7.99
CA ASP A 426 -2.43 34.37 -8.33
C ASP A 426 -3.88 34.10 -8.78
N ASN A 427 -4.77 34.85 -8.13
CA ASN A 427 -6.19 34.95 -8.39
C ASN A 427 -6.43 35.98 -9.50
N SER A 428 -7.02 35.58 -10.62
CA SER A 428 -7.68 36.53 -11.52
C SER A 428 -9.10 36.06 -11.83
N SER A 429 -10.05 36.71 -11.15
CA SER A 429 -11.48 36.66 -11.41
C SER A 429 -11.80 37.27 -12.78
N SER A 430 -12.14 36.44 -13.76
CA SER A 430 -12.83 36.89 -14.98
C SER A 430 -14.30 36.45 -14.91
N SER A 431 -15.19 37.43 -14.84
CA SER A 431 -16.62 37.25 -15.04
C SER A 431 -16.88 36.75 -16.46
N MET A 432 -17.59 35.63 -16.58
CA MET A 432 -18.23 35.25 -17.84
C MET A 432 -19.66 34.82 -17.50
N SER A 433 -20.52 35.83 -17.45
CA SER A 433 -21.97 35.67 -17.44
C SER A 433 -22.43 35.40 -18.87
N GLY A 434 -23.01 34.22 -19.10
CA GLY A 434 -23.76 33.91 -20.31
C GLY A 434 -23.21 32.76 -21.14
N LEU A 435 -23.51 31.52 -20.75
CA LEU A 435 -23.96 30.52 -21.73
C LEU A 435 -24.75 29.40 -21.03
N LEU A 436 -26.06 29.47 -21.21
CA LEU A 436 -27.01 28.41 -20.94
C LEU A 436 -26.82 27.27 -21.96
N GLN A 437 -26.90 26.04 -21.47
CA GLN A 437 -27.41 24.85 -22.17
C GLN A 437 -26.80 24.51 -23.55
N SER A 438 -25.78 23.63 -23.55
CA SER A 438 -25.88 22.28 -24.15
C SER A 438 -24.49 21.65 -24.34
N HIS A 439 -24.39 20.38 -23.91
CA HIS A 439 -23.32 19.39 -24.15
C HIS A 439 -21.90 19.67 -23.65
N LYS A 440 -21.55 18.93 -22.59
CA LYS A 440 -20.20 18.62 -22.04
C LYS A 440 -19.25 17.97 -23.08
N LEU A 441 -18.98 18.61 -24.21
CA LEU A 441 -18.06 18.14 -25.27
C LEU A 441 -16.70 18.88 -25.27
N ASN A 442 -16.26 19.42 -24.13
CA ASN A 442 -15.03 20.22 -24.04
C ASN A 442 -13.74 19.40 -23.84
N SER A 443 -13.81 18.06 -23.88
CA SER A 443 -12.60 17.24 -23.84
C SER A 443 -11.79 17.41 -25.12
N THR A 444 -10.46 17.32 -25.04
CA THR A 444 -9.61 17.36 -26.24
C THR A 444 -10.03 16.25 -27.20
N ALA A 445 -10.18 15.00 -26.72
CA ALA A 445 -10.68 13.89 -27.53
C ALA A 445 -12.01 14.20 -28.26
N SER A 446 -12.98 14.83 -27.58
CA SER A 446 -14.26 15.23 -28.18
C SER A 446 -14.10 16.33 -29.24
N LYS A 447 -13.20 17.30 -29.04
CA LYS A 447 -12.89 18.32 -30.05
C LYS A 447 -12.26 17.70 -31.30
N ILE A 448 -11.39 16.72 -31.13
CA ILE A 448 -10.78 15.97 -32.24
C ILE A 448 -11.85 15.21 -33.01
N LEU A 449 -12.73 14.49 -32.33
CA LEU A 449 -13.86 13.80 -32.96
C LEU A 449 -14.84 14.78 -33.62
N ALA A 450 -14.99 15.99 -33.10
CA ALA A 450 -15.83 17.01 -33.72
C ALA A 450 -15.30 17.48 -35.09
N LEU A 451 -14.00 17.34 -35.38
CA LEU A 451 -13.44 17.62 -36.72
C LEU A 451 -14.08 16.74 -37.80
N LEU A 452 -14.52 15.53 -37.43
CA LEU A 452 -15.17 14.58 -38.34
C LEU A 452 -16.59 15.01 -38.75
N LYS A 453 -17.17 16.04 -38.10
CA LYS A 453 -18.49 16.58 -38.47
C LYS A 453 -18.45 17.46 -39.71
N ASN A 454 -17.28 18.02 -40.06
CA ASN A 454 -17.10 18.84 -41.25
C ASN A 454 -16.48 17.99 -42.37
N GLN A 455 -17.23 17.72 -43.44
CA GLN A 455 -16.80 16.79 -44.50
C GLN A 455 -15.41 17.09 -45.08
N THR A 456 -15.09 18.36 -45.34
CA THR A 456 -13.80 18.72 -45.95
C THR A 456 -12.63 18.46 -45.01
N VAL A 457 -12.78 18.84 -43.74
CA VAL A 457 -11.77 18.62 -42.70
C VAL A 457 -11.70 17.13 -42.32
N ALA A 458 -12.83 16.43 -42.31
CA ALA A 458 -12.91 15.02 -41.96
C ALA A 458 -12.04 14.16 -42.89
N GLU A 459 -12.14 14.33 -44.21
CA GLU A 459 -11.34 13.57 -45.17
C GLU A 459 -9.84 13.77 -44.96
N ASP A 460 -9.40 15.02 -44.77
CA ASP A 460 -7.99 15.36 -44.51
C ASP A 460 -7.50 14.74 -43.19
N VAL A 461 -8.30 14.84 -42.13
CA VAL A 461 -7.98 14.27 -40.80
C VAL A 461 -7.88 12.75 -40.86
N ILE A 462 -8.83 12.08 -41.51
CA ILE A 462 -8.85 10.61 -41.63
C ILE A 462 -7.66 10.15 -42.44
N LYS A 463 -7.41 10.75 -43.61
CA LYS A 463 -6.30 10.39 -44.49
C LYS A 463 -4.96 10.55 -43.78
N TYR A 464 -4.79 11.65 -43.03
CA TYR A 464 -3.57 11.87 -42.24
C TYR A 464 -3.43 10.86 -41.11
N ALA A 465 -4.50 10.58 -40.36
CA ALA A 465 -4.49 9.59 -39.28
C ALA A 465 -4.15 8.18 -39.79
N VAL A 466 -4.75 7.75 -40.90
CA VAL A 466 -4.42 6.47 -41.56
C VAL A 466 -2.96 6.43 -41.99
N SER A 467 -2.46 7.51 -42.59
CA SER A 467 -1.05 7.60 -42.98
C SER A 467 -0.11 7.44 -41.78
N LEU A 468 -0.41 8.10 -40.66
CA LEU A 468 0.41 7.98 -39.46
C LEU A 468 0.32 6.59 -38.83
N LEU A 469 -0.88 5.98 -38.77
CA LEU A 469 -1.05 4.63 -38.25
C LEU A 469 -0.31 3.60 -39.11
N TYR A 470 -0.34 3.75 -40.43
CA TYR A 470 0.41 2.91 -41.35
C TYR A 470 1.93 3.05 -41.10
N GLU A 471 2.44 4.27 -41.05
CA GLU A 471 3.85 4.55 -40.76
C GLU A 471 4.31 4.01 -39.40
N ILE A 472 3.45 4.13 -38.39
CA ILE A 472 3.70 3.57 -37.06
C ILE A 472 3.77 2.05 -37.14
N SER A 473 2.87 1.40 -37.89
CA SER A 473 2.80 -0.07 -38.00
C SER A 473 4.04 -0.72 -38.63
N LEU A 474 4.84 0.04 -39.40
CA LEU A 474 6.10 -0.41 -40.01
C LEU A 474 7.27 -0.52 -39.01
N TYR A 475 6.99 -0.80 -37.73
CA TYR A 475 8.03 -1.04 -36.72
C TYR A 475 8.64 -2.44 -36.81
N ASP A 476 7.89 -3.42 -37.33
CA ASP A 476 8.39 -4.77 -37.59
C ASP A 476 8.93 -4.84 -39.03
N LYS A 477 10.15 -5.35 -39.21
CA LYS A 477 10.75 -5.58 -40.53
C LYS A 477 9.92 -6.55 -41.38
N GLN A 478 9.16 -7.46 -40.76
CA GLN A 478 8.22 -8.29 -41.50
C GLN A 478 7.14 -7.45 -42.21
N ASN A 479 6.73 -6.32 -41.63
CA ASN A 479 5.78 -5.40 -42.24
C ASN A 479 6.43 -4.60 -43.39
N GLU A 480 7.74 -4.30 -43.30
CA GLU A 480 8.48 -3.66 -44.41
C GLU A 480 8.49 -4.53 -45.68
N MET A 481 8.58 -5.87 -45.55
CA MET A 481 8.60 -6.78 -46.71
C MET A 481 7.28 -6.78 -47.50
N TYR A 482 6.14 -6.51 -46.84
CA TYR A 482 4.82 -6.36 -47.48
C TYR A 482 4.53 -4.94 -47.95
N SER A 483 5.48 -4.00 -47.81
CA SER A 483 5.28 -2.61 -48.22
C SER A 483 5.33 -2.48 -49.75
N SER A 484 4.17 -2.62 -50.40
CA SER A 484 3.90 -1.78 -51.56
C SER A 484 3.84 -0.34 -51.05
N SER A 485 4.55 0.60 -51.67
CA SER A 485 4.69 2.00 -51.26
C SER A 485 3.39 2.84 -51.29
N SER A 486 2.22 2.20 -51.30
CA SER A 486 0.91 2.84 -51.29
C SER A 486 0.25 2.66 -49.93
N LEU A 487 -0.32 3.75 -49.40
CA LEU A 487 -1.35 3.74 -48.37
C LEU A 487 -2.36 2.60 -48.66
N PRO A 488 -2.94 1.91 -47.67
CA PRO A 488 -4.02 0.96 -47.95
C PRO A 488 -5.09 1.65 -48.82
N ASN A 489 -5.31 1.14 -50.04
CA ASN A 489 -6.20 1.79 -51.02
C ASN A 489 -7.67 1.81 -50.56
N ASP A 490 -8.03 1.00 -49.56
CA ASP A 490 -9.39 0.84 -49.08
C ASP A 490 -9.41 0.78 -47.53
N TYR A 491 -9.54 1.94 -46.90
CA TYR A 491 -9.77 2.09 -45.45
C TYR A 491 -11.19 2.56 -45.13
N HIS A 492 -12.05 2.73 -46.15
CA HIS A 492 -13.40 3.29 -46.00
C HIS A 492 -14.36 2.38 -45.23
N TRP A 493 -14.01 1.11 -45.04
CA TRP A 493 -14.78 0.14 -44.24
C TRP A 493 -14.54 0.27 -42.73
N ILE A 494 -13.53 1.00 -42.29
CA ILE A 494 -13.27 1.25 -40.86
C ILE A 494 -13.99 2.54 -40.43
N ASP A 495 -14.66 2.50 -39.28
CA ASP A 495 -15.27 3.70 -38.69
C ASP A 495 -14.20 4.80 -38.48
N SER A 496 -14.44 5.95 -39.09
CA SER A 496 -13.51 7.08 -39.07
C SER A 496 -13.26 7.65 -37.68
N GLY A 497 -14.27 7.60 -36.80
CA GLY A 497 -14.15 7.96 -35.40
C GLY A 497 -13.16 7.05 -34.67
N VAL A 498 -13.29 5.74 -34.87
CA VAL A 498 -12.40 4.73 -34.26
C VAL A 498 -10.94 4.94 -34.68
N ILE A 499 -10.66 5.22 -35.95
CA ILE A 499 -9.29 5.48 -36.44
C ILE A 499 -8.65 6.64 -35.69
N VAL A 500 -9.34 7.78 -35.65
CA VAL A 500 -8.84 9.03 -35.07
C VAL A 500 -8.68 8.92 -33.57
N GLU A 501 -9.68 8.33 -32.91
CA GLU A 501 -9.69 8.07 -31.48
C GLU A 501 -8.55 7.15 -31.06
N GLN A 502 -8.35 6.05 -31.78
CA GLN A 502 -7.30 5.08 -31.51
C GLN A 502 -5.91 5.71 -31.67
N LEU A 503 -5.68 6.47 -32.74
CA LEU A 503 -4.40 7.16 -32.94
C LEU A 503 -4.12 8.14 -31.79
N ASN A 504 -5.10 8.98 -31.45
CA ASN A 504 -4.93 9.96 -30.38
C ASN A 504 -4.67 9.28 -29.02
N PHE A 505 -5.47 8.27 -28.68
CA PHE A 505 -5.30 7.53 -27.43
C PHE A 505 -3.97 6.77 -27.38
N MET A 506 -3.53 6.18 -28.50
CA MET A 506 -2.22 5.53 -28.61
C MET A 506 -1.08 6.51 -28.38
N CYS A 507 -1.18 7.74 -28.89
CA CYS A 507 -0.17 8.77 -28.67
C CYS A 507 -0.15 9.29 -27.22
N CYS A 508 -1.32 9.51 -26.60
CA CYS A 508 -1.37 9.89 -25.19
C CYS A 508 -0.89 8.74 -24.27
N HIS A 509 -1.23 7.49 -24.59
CA HIS A 509 -0.72 6.31 -23.88
C HIS A 509 0.81 6.25 -23.97
N TRP A 510 1.37 6.39 -25.17
CA TRP A 510 2.82 6.41 -25.35
C TRP A 510 3.50 7.47 -24.49
N TYR A 511 2.97 8.71 -24.50
CA TYR A 511 3.56 9.81 -23.75
C TYR A 511 3.55 9.60 -22.24
N HIS A 512 2.42 9.11 -21.70
CA HIS A 512 2.22 8.98 -20.25
C HIS A 512 2.64 7.62 -19.70
N VAL A 513 2.84 6.60 -20.52
CA VAL A 513 3.16 5.24 -20.08
C VAL A 513 4.49 4.79 -20.67
N ASP A 514 4.55 4.60 -21.99
CA ASP A 514 5.70 3.96 -22.65
C ASP A 514 6.98 4.80 -22.54
N ARG A 515 6.86 6.12 -22.66
CA ARG A 515 7.96 7.09 -22.49
C ARG A 515 8.52 7.08 -21.08
N LEU A 516 7.67 7.01 -20.05
CA LEU A 516 8.09 7.07 -18.65
C LEU A 516 8.91 5.85 -18.24
N VAL A 517 8.55 4.67 -18.76
CA VAL A 517 9.29 3.42 -18.50
C VAL A 517 10.67 3.45 -19.15
N ASN A 518 10.81 4.06 -20.33
CA ASN A 518 12.00 3.94 -21.18
C ASN A 518 12.55 5.29 -21.71
N MET A 519 12.84 6.27 -20.84
CA MET A 519 13.17 7.65 -21.31
C MET A 519 14.52 7.85 -22.04
N HIS A 520 15.26 6.81 -22.47
CA HIS A 520 16.55 6.96 -23.16
C HIS A 520 16.54 6.59 -24.66
N GLU A 521 15.41 6.15 -25.22
CA GLU A 521 15.34 6.03 -26.68
C GLU A 521 15.40 7.43 -27.29
N THR A 522 16.45 7.71 -28.06
CA THR A 522 16.54 8.96 -28.83
C THR A 522 15.39 8.99 -29.82
N PHE A 523 14.51 9.97 -29.69
CA PHE A 523 13.26 10.10 -30.45
C PHE A 523 13.47 10.65 -31.88
N ASP A 524 14.59 10.28 -32.49
CA ASP A 524 14.88 10.60 -33.89
C ASP A 524 14.33 9.53 -34.83
N THR A 525 14.21 9.84 -36.12
CA THR A 525 13.77 8.88 -37.14
C THR A 525 14.71 7.66 -37.24
N GLU A 526 15.98 7.83 -36.85
CA GLU A 526 16.95 6.74 -36.65
C GLU A 526 16.93 6.30 -35.19
N CYS A 527 16.16 5.25 -34.90
CA CYS A 527 16.06 4.67 -33.56
C CYS A 527 17.42 4.10 -33.12
N GLN A 528 18.10 4.77 -32.17
CA GLN A 528 19.26 4.19 -31.49
C GLN A 528 18.75 3.23 -30.41
N LEU A 529 18.86 1.93 -30.69
CA LEU A 529 18.49 0.89 -29.74
C LEU A 529 19.52 0.83 -28.61
N ASP A 530 19.05 0.55 -27.39
CA ASP A 530 19.92 0.30 -26.24
C ASP A 530 20.93 -0.83 -26.58
N PRO A 531 22.23 -0.68 -26.26
CA PRO A 531 23.24 -1.70 -26.51
C PRO A 531 22.87 -3.09 -25.96
N ILE A 532 22.13 -3.16 -24.84
CA ILE A 532 21.70 -4.46 -24.26
C ILE A 532 20.85 -5.26 -25.25
N LEU A 533 20.05 -4.57 -26.10
CA LEU A 533 19.23 -5.20 -27.15
C LEU A 533 20.07 -5.72 -28.32
N ALA A 534 21.24 -5.11 -28.56
CA ALA A 534 22.13 -5.44 -29.68
C ALA A 534 23.22 -6.47 -29.31
N ASP A 535 23.76 -6.43 -28.09
CA ASP A 535 25.03 -7.09 -27.74
C ASP A 535 24.87 -8.42 -26.99
N THR A 536 23.66 -8.79 -26.56
CA THR A 536 23.48 -10.01 -25.76
C THR A 536 23.50 -11.27 -26.65
N SER A 537 24.68 -11.87 -26.80
CA SER A 537 24.88 -13.15 -27.49
C SER A 537 24.61 -14.35 -26.60
N TYR A 538 24.28 -15.50 -27.22
CA TYR A 538 24.13 -16.77 -26.49
C TYR A 538 25.40 -17.17 -25.74
N GLU A 539 26.57 -16.94 -26.32
CA GLU A 539 27.87 -17.23 -25.69
C GLU A 539 28.10 -16.34 -24.47
N ASN A 540 27.68 -15.06 -24.50
CA ASN A 540 27.78 -14.16 -23.35
C ASN A 540 26.89 -14.65 -22.18
N LEU A 541 25.68 -15.13 -22.47
CA LEU A 541 24.81 -15.71 -21.43
C LEU A 541 25.38 -16.99 -20.83
N LYS A 542 25.95 -17.86 -21.67
CA LYS A 542 26.53 -19.15 -21.26
C LYS A 542 27.82 -18.97 -20.47
N ASN A 543 28.65 -18.00 -20.86
CA ASN A 543 29.89 -17.66 -20.17
C ASN A 543 29.69 -16.73 -18.98
N SER A 544 28.45 -16.34 -18.67
CA SER A 544 28.15 -15.50 -17.52
C SER A 544 28.49 -16.23 -16.21
N VAL A 545 29.00 -15.47 -15.24
CA VAL A 545 29.36 -15.97 -13.91
C VAL A 545 28.18 -16.56 -13.12
N ILE A 546 26.95 -16.30 -13.58
CA ILE A 546 25.72 -16.80 -12.94
C ILE A 546 25.12 -18.02 -13.65
N TYR A 547 25.72 -18.48 -14.75
CA TYR A 547 25.17 -19.59 -15.52
C TYR A 547 24.99 -20.84 -14.64
N ASN A 548 23.76 -21.36 -14.59
CA ASN A 548 23.41 -22.55 -13.80
C ASN A 548 23.57 -22.45 -12.26
N LEU A 549 23.83 -21.24 -11.72
CA LEU A 549 23.92 -21.07 -10.26
C LEU A 549 22.59 -21.33 -9.55
N GLY A 550 21.46 -21.07 -10.21
CA GLY A 550 20.13 -21.28 -9.63
C GLY A 550 19.77 -22.75 -9.44
N CYS A 551 20.41 -23.67 -10.15
CA CYS A 551 20.08 -25.11 -10.08
C CYS A 551 21.12 -25.93 -9.32
N SER A 552 22.36 -25.45 -9.26
CA SER A 552 23.44 -26.11 -8.52
C SER A 552 23.38 -25.89 -7.00
N LEU A 553 22.67 -24.86 -6.52
CA LEU A 553 22.66 -24.45 -5.12
C LEU A 553 21.28 -24.59 -4.47
N ASN A 554 21.25 -24.97 -3.19
CA ASN A 554 20.02 -25.06 -2.38
C ASN A 554 19.44 -23.70 -1.95
N ARG A 555 20.05 -22.58 -2.39
CA ARG A 555 19.63 -21.22 -2.06
C ARG A 555 19.39 -20.48 -3.37
N THR A 556 18.13 -20.27 -3.74
CA THR A 556 17.77 -19.65 -5.01
C THR A 556 17.24 -18.24 -4.82
N LEU A 557 17.61 -17.32 -5.72
CA LEU A 557 17.06 -15.97 -5.77
C LEU A 557 15.76 -15.93 -6.58
N GLU A 558 14.72 -15.30 -6.04
CA GLU A 558 13.57 -14.86 -6.85
C GLU A 558 13.79 -13.44 -7.38
N PHE A 559 13.39 -13.16 -8.61
CA PHE A 559 13.58 -11.84 -9.22
C PHE A 559 12.28 -11.06 -9.15
N HIS A 560 12.31 -9.82 -8.69
CA HIS A 560 11.13 -8.98 -8.52
C HIS A 560 11.43 -7.52 -8.88
N THR A 561 10.38 -6.73 -9.08
CA THR A 561 10.49 -5.28 -9.25
C THR A 561 9.77 -4.52 -8.15
N LEU A 562 10.22 -3.28 -7.90
CA LEU A 562 9.58 -2.31 -7.02
C LEU A 562 9.55 -0.93 -7.70
N ASP A 563 8.37 -0.33 -7.71
CA ASP A 563 8.16 1.03 -8.20
C ASP A 563 8.48 2.08 -7.12
N SER A 564 9.60 2.77 -7.29
CA SER A 564 10.05 3.83 -6.39
C SER A 564 9.26 5.14 -6.51
N HIS A 565 8.51 5.33 -7.60
CA HIS A 565 7.63 6.49 -7.77
C HIS A 565 6.33 6.30 -6.95
N LEU A 566 5.77 5.09 -6.93
CA LEU A 566 4.59 4.78 -6.12
C LEU A 566 4.92 4.60 -4.63
N GLN A 567 6.09 4.02 -4.31
CA GLN A 567 6.48 3.66 -2.94
C GLN A 567 7.90 4.16 -2.59
N PRO A 568 8.15 5.49 -2.58
CA PRO A 568 9.48 6.05 -2.38
C PRO A 568 10.07 5.75 -0.99
N THR A 569 9.22 5.79 0.06
CA THR A 569 9.65 5.45 1.42
C THR A 569 10.07 4.00 1.52
N LEU A 570 9.30 3.08 0.93
CA LEU A 570 9.63 1.67 0.95
C LEU A 570 10.90 1.39 0.15
N ALA A 571 11.05 1.95 -1.05
CA ALA A 571 12.25 1.83 -1.88
C ALA A 571 13.52 2.26 -1.12
N TRP A 572 13.41 3.34 -0.35
CA TRP A 572 14.47 3.77 0.56
C TRP A 572 14.69 2.76 1.70
N GLU A 573 13.62 2.35 2.37
CA GLU A 573 13.69 1.48 3.55
C GLU A 573 14.14 0.05 3.27
N ILE A 574 14.10 -0.46 2.04
CA ILE A 574 14.50 -1.85 1.76
C ILE A 574 15.68 -1.98 0.81
N GLY A 575 15.99 -0.94 0.03
CA GLY A 575 17.08 -0.99 -0.93
C GLY A 575 17.97 0.25 -0.91
N GLY A 576 17.60 1.31 -0.19
CA GLY A 576 18.43 2.50 -0.08
C GLY A 576 18.44 3.38 -1.31
N TYR A 577 17.41 3.29 -2.15
CA TYR A 577 17.24 4.11 -3.35
C TYR A 577 16.11 5.11 -3.15
N SER A 578 16.30 6.34 -3.62
CA SER A 578 15.29 7.40 -3.55
C SER A 578 15.37 8.33 -4.75
N ASN A 579 14.26 8.97 -5.12
CA ASN A 579 14.21 9.85 -6.29
C ASN A 579 15.23 11.02 -6.21
N ASP A 580 15.51 11.56 -5.02
CA ASP A 580 16.50 12.64 -4.83
C ASP A 580 17.95 12.16 -4.88
N SER A 581 18.19 10.86 -4.90
CA SER A 581 19.56 10.39 -5.07
C SER A 581 20.01 10.83 -6.46
N SER A 582 21.15 11.54 -6.52
CA SER A 582 21.89 11.77 -7.77
C SER A 582 21.99 10.48 -8.60
N TRP A 583 21.98 9.34 -7.91
CA TRP A 583 21.99 7.99 -8.45
C TRP A 583 20.74 7.61 -9.27
N LEU A 584 19.48 7.75 -8.82
CA LEU A 584 18.33 7.43 -9.70
C LEU A 584 18.21 8.43 -10.87
N ASN A 585 18.64 9.67 -10.68
CA ASN A 585 18.67 10.67 -11.75
C ASN A 585 19.78 10.39 -12.79
N SER A 586 20.82 9.63 -12.45
CA SER A 586 21.95 9.29 -13.36
C SER A 586 21.96 7.84 -13.85
N TYR A 587 21.52 6.87 -13.04
CA TYR A 587 21.61 5.43 -13.27
C TYR A 587 20.25 4.70 -13.27
N ARG A 588 19.14 5.42 -13.07
CA ARG A 588 17.72 5.02 -13.24
C ARG A 588 17.16 3.89 -12.38
N TRP A 589 17.85 2.76 -12.27
CA TRP A 589 17.37 1.58 -11.54
C TRP A 589 18.41 1.09 -10.57
N GLY A 590 17.98 0.82 -9.35
CA GLY A 590 18.73 0.19 -8.28
C GLY A 590 18.48 -1.30 -8.22
N ALA A 591 19.37 -2.04 -7.59
CA ALA A 591 19.14 -3.44 -7.30
C ALA A 591 19.53 -3.77 -5.86
N ALA A 592 18.69 -4.52 -5.17
CA ALA A 592 18.99 -5.00 -3.83
C ALA A 592 18.72 -6.50 -3.73
N ILE A 593 19.57 -7.23 -3.00
CA ILE A 593 19.28 -8.61 -2.59
C ILE A 593 18.81 -8.57 -1.15
N ILE A 594 17.57 -9.02 -0.91
CA ILE A 594 16.97 -9.07 0.42
C ILE A 594 16.96 -10.53 0.87
N ASP A 595 17.75 -10.83 1.90
CA ASP A 595 17.73 -12.11 2.59
C ASP A 595 17.18 -11.93 4.00
N MET A 596 15.89 -12.16 4.13
CA MET A 596 15.21 -12.00 5.41
C MET A 596 15.53 -13.11 6.41
N GLN A 597 15.95 -14.31 5.96
CA GLN A 597 16.32 -15.40 6.87
C GLN A 597 17.60 -15.06 7.64
N ASN A 598 18.53 -14.36 6.98
CA ASN A 598 19.76 -13.87 7.60
C ASN A 598 19.69 -12.39 8.00
N GLU A 599 18.52 -11.76 7.93
CA GLU A 599 18.30 -10.32 8.20
C GLU A 599 19.29 -9.38 7.49
N ASN A 600 19.69 -9.75 6.27
CA ASN A 600 20.68 -9.01 5.49
C ASN A 600 20.05 -8.41 4.24
N VAL A 601 20.38 -7.15 3.99
CA VAL A 601 20.07 -6.46 2.74
C VAL A 601 21.39 -6.13 2.07
N PHE A 602 21.55 -6.47 0.80
CA PHE A 602 22.70 -6.08 -0.01
C PHE A 602 22.24 -5.10 -1.06
N ARG A 603 23.00 -4.04 -1.31
CA ARG A 603 22.68 -3.00 -2.28
C ARG A 603 23.72 -2.99 -3.39
N LEU A 604 23.29 -2.88 -4.64
CA LEU A 604 24.18 -2.69 -5.78
C LEU A 604 24.58 -1.21 -5.88
N GLU A 605 25.87 -0.91 -5.74
CA GLU A 605 26.37 0.47 -5.82
C GLU A 605 26.61 0.93 -7.27
N GLU A 606 26.86 -0.02 -8.17
CA GLU A 606 27.15 0.21 -9.59
C GLU A 606 25.88 0.36 -10.43
N ALA A 607 26.00 1.01 -11.59
CA ALA A 607 24.90 1.15 -12.54
C ALA A 607 24.31 -0.23 -12.92
N VAL A 608 22.99 -0.33 -12.94
CA VAL A 608 22.31 -1.58 -13.30
C VAL A 608 22.48 -1.88 -14.78
N ASN A 609 23.11 -3.01 -15.08
CA ASN A 609 23.17 -3.64 -16.38
C ASN A 609 23.32 -5.17 -16.20
N TYR A 610 23.33 -5.93 -17.30
CA TYR A 610 23.44 -7.38 -17.22
C TYR A 610 24.71 -7.85 -16.50
N GLN A 611 25.85 -7.20 -16.76
CA GLN A 611 27.15 -7.57 -16.20
C GLN A 611 27.22 -7.28 -14.70
N SER A 612 26.83 -6.08 -14.26
CA SER A 612 26.85 -5.68 -12.85
C SER A 612 25.88 -6.52 -12.03
N LEU A 613 24.68 -6.82 -12.55
CA LEU A 613 23.74 -7.73 -11.89
C LEU A 613 24.25 -9.17 -11.81
N SER A 614 24.90 -9.67 -12.86
CA SER A 614 25.49 -11.01 -12.85
C SER A 614 26.60 -11.12 -11.80
N GLN A 615 27.51 -10.13 -11.74
CA GLN A 615 28.56 -10.09 -10.72
C GLN A 615 27.98 -9.95 -9.31
N PHE A 616 26.93 -9.16 -9.14
CA PHE A 616 26.24 -8.99 -7.85
C PHE A 616 25.63 -10.30 -7.33
N ILE A 617 24.93 -11.05 -8.19
CA ILE A 617 24.37 -12.37 -7.85
C ILE A 617 25.49 -13.37 -7.53
N ALA A 618 26.57 -13.40 -8.32
CA ALA A 618 27.70 -14.30 -8.04
C ALA A 618 28.39 -13.97 -6.71
N ALA A 619 28.59 -12.68 -6.42
CA ALA A 619 29.15 -12.21 -5.15
C ALA A 619 28.26 -12.56 -3.95
N PHE A 620 26.93 -12.57 -4.12
CA PHE A 620 26.00 -13.03 -3.10
C PHE A 620 26.18 -14.51 -2.77
N HIS A 621 26.24 -15.38 -3.79
CA HIS A 621 26.45 -16.82 -3.60
C HIS A 621 27.83 -17.13 -3.01
N ASN A 622 28.85 -16.39 -3.41
CA ASN A 622 30.20 -16.50 -2.86
C ASN A 622 30.33 -15.85 -1.46
N SER A 623 29.26 -15.27 -0.91
CA SER A 623 29.24 -14.58 0.39
C SER A 623 30.29 -13.46 0.51
N THR A 624 30.62 -12.80 -0.61
CA THR A 624 31.61 -11.71 -0.65
C THR A 624 30.97 -10.33 -0.48
N LEU A 625 29.64 -10.24 -0.59
CA LEU A 625 28.92 -8.98 -0.42
C LEU A 625 28.91 -8.52 1.05
N ARG A 626 29.00 -7.22 1.24
CA ARG A 626 28.82 -6.58 2.55
C ARG A 626 27.36 -6.14 2.71
N PRO A 627 26.69 -6.44 3.84
CA PRO A 627 25.36 -5.94 4.10
C PRO A 627 25.33 -4.41 4.06
N TRP A 628 24.33 -3.87 3.38
CA TRP A 628 23.99 -2.46 3.40
C TRP A 628 23.22 -2.13 4.68
N LEU A 629 23.55 -1.00 5.30
CA LEU A 629 22.93 -0.53 6.54
C LEU A 629 22.19 0.77 6.30
N ARG A 630 20.91 0.82 6.68
CA ARG A 630 20.08 2.04 6.62
C ARG A 630 20.57 3.08 7.60
N TYR A 631 20.45 4.35 7.22
CA TYR A 631 20.62 5.48 8.15
C TYR A 631 19.86 6.72 7.65
N PRO A 632 19.52 7.68 8.52
CA PRO A 632 18.82 8.89 8.11
C PRO A 632 19.56 9.66 7.02
N LYS A 633 18.83 10.17 6.02
CA LYS A 633 19.41 11.05 4.99
C LYS A 633 20.00 12.32 5.64
N ALA A 634 21.13 12.79 5.13
CA ALA A 634 21.55 14.16 5.37
C ALA A 634 20.53 15.09 4.72
N SER A 635 19.81 15.90 5.51
CA SER A 635 18.89 16.88 4.95
C SER A 635 19.67 17.88 4.09
N GLN A 636 19.40 17.93 2.78
CA GLN A 636 19.95 18.97 1.91
C GLN A 636 19.50 20.38 2.32
N HIS A 637 18.41 20.50 3.08
CA HIS A 637 17.89 21.78 3.59
C HIS A 637 18.63 22.35 4.82
N THR A 638 19.81 21.86 5.18
CA THR A 638 20.67 22.52 6.17
C THR A 638 22.11 22.68 5.65
N SER A 639 22.26 23.41 4.55
CA SER A 639 23.39 24.33 4.39
C SER A 639 23.16 25.64 5.17
N VAL A 640 22.64 25.54 6.39
CA VAL A 640 22.81 26.64 7.35
C VAL A 640 24.12 26.29 8.04
N ASN A 641 25.14 27.12 7.84
CA ASN A 641 26.44 27.11 8.52
C ASN A 641 26.32 26.57 9.96
N SER A 642 26.36 25.25 10.13
CA SER A 642 26.31 24.64 11.45
C SER A 642 27.76 24.49 11.89
N SER A 643 28.34 25.62 12.32
CA SER A 643 29.04 25.55 13.60
C SER A 643 28.13 24.73 14.51
N MET A 644 28.53 23.51 14.87
CA MET A 644 27.82 22.67 15.83
C MET A 644 27.28 23.58 16.91
N SER A 645 25.96 23.79 16.97
CA SER A 645 25.38 24.65 17.99
C SER A 645 25.74 24.00 19.31
N SER A 646 26.63 24.64 20.06
CA SER A 646 27.13 24.17 21.36
C SER A 646 26.01 23.97 22.40
N ASP A 647 24.77 24.34 22.05
CA ASP A 647 23.57 24.29 22.90
C ASP A 647 22.69 23.04 22.71
N LEU A 648 23.02 22.11 21.82
CA LEU A 648 22.26 20.86 21.70
C LEU A 648 22.45 19.98 22.94
N LEU A 649 21.43 19.94 23.79
CA LEU A 649 21.35 19.11 25.01
C LEU A 649 21.54 17.61 24.74
N ILE A 650 21.08 17.12 23.58
CA ILE A 650 21.18 15.72 23.15
C ILE A 650 21.66 15.70 21.70
N LEU A 651 22.65 14.86 21.42
CA LEU A 651 23.16 14.60 20.08
C LEU A 651 22.33 13.51 19.38
N ASP A 652 21.80 13.84 18.20
CA ASP A 652 21.15 12.85 17.34
C ASP A 652 22.19 12.07 16.52
N VAL A 653 22.20 10.75 16.68
CA VAL A 653 23.06 9.86 15.89
C VAL A 653 22.52 9.80 14.46
N LYS A 654 23.39 10.09 13.49
CA LYS A 654 23.03 10.27 12.07
C LYS A 654 23.43 9.09 11.19
N SER A 655 24.38 8.27 11.62
CA SER A 655 24.84 7.09 10.88
C SER A 655 25.51 6.06 11.80
N PRO A 656 25.66 4.79 11.38
CA PRO A 656 26.41 3.79 12.12
C PRO A 656 27.86 4.18 12.37
N VAL A 657 28.49 4.85 11.40
CA VAL A 657 29.85 5.38 11.54
C VAL A 657 29.89 6.51 12.57
N HIS A 658 28.89 7.40 12.57
CA HIS A 658 28.77 8.43 13.61
C HIS A 658 28.62 7.78 14.99
N LEU A 659 27.82 6.72 15.13
CA LEU A 659 27.69 5.98 16.39
C LEU A 659 29.01 5.33 16.82
N THR A 660 29.67 4.64 15.90
CA THR A 660 30.96 3.98 16.13
C THR A 660 31.99 5.01 16.58
N ASN A 661 32.09 6.13 15.86
CA ASN A 661 32.94 7.25 16.24
C ASN A 661 32.55 7.84 17.60
N LEU A 662 31.27 7.94 17.97
CA LEU A 662 30.89 8.45 19.29
C LEU A 662 31.33 7.51 20.42
N ILE A 663 31.26 6.20 20.19
CA ILE A 663 31.70 5.18 21.15
C ILE A 663 33.23 5.13 21.21
N ASP A 664 33.91 5.17 20.06
CA ASP A 664 35.37 5.01 19.94
C ASP A 664 36.15 6.31 20.17
N GLN A 665 35.68 7.46 19.68
CA GLN A 665 36.34 8.78 19.85
C GLN A 665 36.24 9.33 21.27
N SER A 666 35.54 8.64 22.17
CA SER A 666 35.79 8.77 23.61
C SER A 666 37.30 8.61 23.95
N SER A 667 38.08 7.98 23.06
CA SER A 667 39.54 7.85 23.14
C SER A 667 40.40 8.83 22.30
N VAL A 668 39.94 9.45 21.19
CA VAL A 668 40.83 10.06 20.16
C VAL A 668 40.82 11.60 20.07
N LEU A 669 39.72 12.31 20.36
CA LEU A 669 39.75 13.79 20.35
C LEU A 669 40.32 14.32 21.68
N GLU A 670 41.59 14.74 21.67
CA GLU A 670 42.33 15.25 22.83
C GLU A 670 41.69 16.44 23.57
N LYS A 671 40.64 17.10 23.05
CA LYS A 671 40.13 18.35 23.64
C LYS A 671 38.87 18.26 24.51
N SER A 672 38.23 17.09 24.67
CA SER A 672 37.33 16.82 25.81
C SER A 672 36.86 15.36 25.84
N LYS A 673 37.47 14.50 26.68
CA LYS A 673 36.95 13.15 26.93
C LYS A 673 35.61 13.25 27.67
N LYS A 674 34.51 12.79 27.04
CA LYS A 674 33.16 12.78 27.65
C LYS A 674 32.61 11.36 27.74
N ASN A 675 32.04 10.99 28.88
CA ASN A 675 31.31 9.75 29.08
C ASN A 675 30.00 9.83 28.30
N LEU A 676 29.70 8.81 27.51
CA LEU A 676 28.54 8.81 26.60
C LEU A 676 27.36 8.08 27.25
N ILE A 677 26.21 8.74 27.32
CA ILE A 677 24.93 8.12 27.67
C ILE A 677 24.11 8.05 26.39
N LEU A 678 23.83 6.83 25.95
CA LEU A 678 23.17 6.56 24.68
C LEU A 678 21.79 5.96 24.89
N LEU A 679 20.75 6.60 24.34
CA LEU A 679 19.39 6.05 24.27
C LEU A 679 19.13 5.43 22.89
N TYR A 680 18.85 4.13 22.87
CA TYR A 680 18.24 3.43 21.74
C TYR A 680 16.72 3.52 21.83
N TYR A 681 16.07 4.00 20.79
CA TYR A 681 14.62 4.12 20.74
C TYR A 681 14.07 3.85 19.33
N SER A 682 12.77 3.63 19.22
CA SER A 682 12.08 3.41 17.94
C SER A 682 10.78 4.22 17.88
N SER A 683 10.47 4.82 16.72
CA SER A 683 9.18 5.50 16.50
C SER A 683 7.98 4.57 16.44
N THR A 684 8.20 3.25 16.34
CA THR A 684 7.14 2.25 16.41
C THR A 684 6.87 1.76 17.83
N CYS A 685 7.73 2.10 18.80
CA CYS A 685 7.61 1.67 20.20
C CYS A 685 6.85 2.71 21.03
N ILE A 686 5.67 2.34 21.55
CA ILE A 686 4.84 3.24 22.37
C ILE A 686 5.53 3.70 23.66
N TYR A 687 6.38 2.85 24.27
CA TYR A 687 7.18 3.21 25.45
C TYR A 687 8.24 4.27 25.14
N SER A 688 8.62 4.44 23.88
CA SER A 688 9.55 5.49 23.45
C SER A 688 8.88 6.87 23.34
N PHE A 689 7.59 6.95 22.94
CA PHE A 689 6.92 8.23 22.61
C PHE A 689 5.73 8.65 23.50
N GLY A 690 5.08 7.73 24.21
CA GLY A 690 3.86 8.02 24.96
C GLY A 690 4.07 8.87 26.23
N GLY A 691 3.68 10.15 26.21
CA GLY A 691 3.55 10.98 27.41
C GLY A 691 4.83 11.10 28.25
N ASN A 692 4.86 10.44 29.42
CA ASN A 692 6.05 10.30 30.27
C ASN A 692 7.01 9.21 29.72
N SER A 693 7.31 9.27 28.44
CA SER A 693 8.05 8.22 27.74
C SER A 693 9.54 8.22 28.06
N ALA A 694 10.25 7.17 27.65
CA ALA A 694 11.70 7.10 27.78
C ALA A 694 12.41 8.32 27.14
N LEU A 695 11.93 8.81 25.98
CA LEU A 695 12.48 10.02 25.35
C LEU A 695 12.35 11.25 26.24
N TRP A 696 11.17 11.49 26.82
CA TRP A 696 10.93 12.65 27.68
C TRP A 696 11.77 12.60 28.96
N GLN A 697 11.84 11.43 29.61
CA GLN A 697 12.62 11.23 30.84
C GLN A 697 14.13 11.34 30.59
N PHE A 698 14.60 10.83 29.44
CA PHE A 698 15.99 10.97 29.00
C PHE A 698 16.36 12.43 28.74
N GLU A 699 15.49 13.20 28.09
CA GLU A 699 15.68 14.64 27.88
C GLU A 699 15.66 15.45 29.17
N ALA A 700 14.78 15.11 30.12
CA ALA A 700 14.81 15.69 31.46
C ALA A 700 16.14 15.39 32.17
N THR A 701 16.68 14.18 32.02
CA THR A 701 17.96 13.77 32.60
C THR A 701 19.15 14.50 31.97
N ALA A 702 19.15 14.66 30.65
CA ALA A 702 20.16 15.46 29.94
C ALA A 702 20.15 16.92 30.43
N ARG A 703 18.97 17.51 30.64
CA ARG A 703 18.85 18.86 31.24
C ARG A 703 19.38 18.92 32.66
N PHE A 704 19.15 17.88 33.47
CA PHE A 704 19.66 17.81 34.85
C PHE A 704 21.19 17.84 34.88
N PHE A 705 21.83 17.11 33.98
CA PHE A 705 23.29 17.06 33.85
C PHE A 705 23.88 18.13 32.91
N LYS A 706 23.11 19.15 32.50
CA LYS A 706 23.57 20.18 31.54
C LYS A 706 24.86 20.88 31.97
N SER A 707 25.09 21.07 33.28
CA SER A 707 26.30 21.68 33.82
C SER A 707 27.53 20.77 33.82
N ASN A 708 27.35 19.45 33.69
CA ASN A 708 28.44 18.49 33.69
C ASN A 708 29.06 18.40 32.28
N GLN A 709 30.24 19.00 32.12
CA GLN A 709 30.94 19.06 30.84
C GLN A 709 31.52 17.71 30.39
N TYR A 710 31.59 16.72 31.29
CA TYR A 710 32.14 15.39 31.04
C TYR A 710 31.08 14.38 30.59
N LEU A 711 29.80 14.76 30.49
CA LEU A 711 28.74 13.88 30.00
C LEU A 711 28.30 14.31 28.61
N LEU A 712 28.09 13.33 27.75
CA LEU A 712 27.50 13.50 26.43
C LEU A 712 26.25 12.64 26.35
N PHE A 713 25.09 13.27 26.16
CA PHE A 713 23.85 12.56 25.90
C PHE A 713 23.65 12.44 24.39
N ALA A 714 23.45 11.21 23.92
CA ALA A 714 23.10 10.94 22.54
C ALA A 714 21.90 10.00 22.45
N ARG A 715 21.21 10.03 21.31
CA ARG A 715 20.12 9.08 21.03
C ARG A 715 20.18 8.56 19.61
N VAL A 716 19.77 7.31 19.44
CA VAL A 716 19.73 6.58 18.19
C VAL A 716 18.32 6.06 17.93
N ASP A 717 17.74 6.50 16.81
CA ASP A 717 16.46 6.01 16.31
C ASP A 717 16.67 4.74 15.48
N VAL A 718 16.55 3.56 16.11
CA VAL A 718 16.73 2.27 15.42
C VAL A 718 15.60 1.95 14.44
N SER A 719 14.49 2.73 14.44
CA SER A 719 13.46 2.59 13.41
C SER A 719 13.86 3.18 12.07
N LYS A 720 14.92 4.01 12.04
CA LYS A 720 15.41 4.70 10.84
C LYS A 720 16.86 4.36 10.49
N MET A 721 17.50 3.50 11.28
CA MET A 721 18.91 3.18 11.14
C MET A 721 19.17 1.72 11.49
N ASP A 722 19.80 1.00 10.57
CA ASP A 722 20.31 -0.33 10.84
C ASP A 722 21.70 -0.23 11.43
N LEU A 723 21.91 -0.98 12.51
CA LEU A 723 23.18 -1.01 13.20
C LEU A 723 23.92 -2.32 12.89
N PRO A 724 25.27 -2.28 12.81
CA PRO A 724 26.09 -3.48 12.79
C PRO A 724 25.72 -4.39 13.96
N TRP A 725 25.84 -5.70 13.78
CA TRP A 725 25.41 -6.70 14.77
C TRP A 725 25.93 -6.44 16.19
N HIS A 726 27.16 -5.92 16.33
CA HIS A 726 27.80 -5.62 17.62
C HIS A 726 27.28 -4.33 18.29
N LEU A 727 26.54 -3.49 17.57
CA LEU A 727 25.90 -2.27 18.10
C LEU A 727 24.38 -2.41 18.25
N ARG A 728 23.81 -3.57 17.91
CA ARG A 728 22.37 -3.85 18.06
C ARG A 728 22.04 -4.09 19.53
N VAL A 729 20.83 -3.71 19.93
CA VAL A 729 20.27 -3.96 21.26
C VAL A 729 19.10 -4.92 21.17
N GLU A 730 18.92 -5.77 22.17
CA GLU A 730 17.83 -6.76 22.22
C GLU A 730 16.44 -6.11 22.35
N ASN A 731 16.35 -5.01 23.11
CA ASN A 731 15.10 -4.37 23.46
C ASN A 731 15.17 -2.85 23.23
N VAL A 732 14.03 -2.25 22.89
CA VAL A 732 13.87 -0.78 22.81
C VAL A 732 12.63 -0.29 23.56
N PRO A 733 12.72 0.79 24.34
CA PRO A 733 13.90 1.64 24.54
C PRO A 733 14.98 0.99 25.43
N CYS A 734 16.25 1.32 25.20
CA CYS A 734 17.39 0.85 25.99
C CYS A 734 18.39 2.00 26.21
N ILE A 735 18.89 2.15 27.44
CA ILE A 735 19.88 3.20 27.77
C ILE A 735 21.18 2.52 28.16
N ILE A 736 22.29 2.95 27.55
CA ILE A 736 23.62 2.38 27.80
C ILE A 736 24.59 3.52 28.13
N TYR A 737 25.39 3.31 29.18
CA TYR A 737 26.50 4.18 29.55
C TYR A 737 27.81 3.61 29.01
N PHE A 738 28.58 4.44 28.30
CA PHE A 738 29.90 4.12 27.75
C PHE A 738 30.95 5.02 28.41
N PRO A 739 31.86 4.46 29.23
CA PRO A 739 32.90 5.25 29.88
C PRO A 739 34.00 5.67 28.90
N THR A 740 34.58 6.85 29.13
CA THR A 740 35.64 7.45 28.29
C THR A 740 36.86 6.58 28.11
N ASN A 741 37.34 5.98 29.20
CA ASN A 741 38.61 5.27 29.21
C ASN A 741 38.48 3.81 28.74
N ARG A 742 37.25 3.28 28.63
CA ARG A 742 36.99 1.85 28.38
C ARG A 742 35.64 1.63 27.70
N SER A 743 35.49 2.04 26.45
CA SER A 743 34.23 1.85 25.69
C SER A 743 33.72 0.40 25.70
N SER A 744 34.60 -0.61 25.84
CA SER A 744 34.26 -2.03 25.95
C SER A 744 33.56 -2.43 27.26
N TYR A 745 33.58 -1.59 28.30
CA TYR A 745 32.92 -1.82 29.60
C TYR A 745 31.67 -0.96 29.73
N SER A 746 30.77 -1.05 28.75
CA SER A 746 29.48 -0.37 28.79
C SER A 746 28.57 -0.96 29.88
N SER A 747 27.80 -0.13 30.57
CA SER A 747 26.78 -0.57 31.52
C SER A 747 25.37 -0.27 30.98
N VAL A 748 24.53 -1.29 30.98
CA VAL A 748 23.13 -1.20 30.50
C VAL A 748 22.22 -0.82 31.65
N PHE A 749 21.37 0.18 31.45
CA PHE A 749 20.36 0.56 32.43
C PHE A 749 19.30 -0.56 32.56
N PRO A 750 18.94 -1.00 33.79
CA PRO A 750 18.05 -2.14 33.98
C PRO A 750 16.69 -2.01 33.27
N MET A 751 16.24 -3.08 32.61
CA MET A 751 14.99 -3.08 31.84
C MET A 751 13.75 -2.93 32.72
N GLU A 752 13.77 -3.52 33.92
CA GLU A 752 12.70 -3.41 34.90
C GLU A 752 12.48 -1.94 35.28
N ALA A 753 13.56 -1.19 35.39
CA ALA A 753 13.56 0.25 35.69
C ALA A 753 13.02 1.09 34.53
N MET A 754 13.21 0.68 33.26
CA MET A 754 12.67 1.37 32.08
C MET A 754 11.15 1.46 32.06
N SER A 755 10.47 0.44 32.59
CA SER A 755 9.01 0.38 32.70
C SER A 755 8.45 1.11 33.93
N SER A 756 9.33 1.58 34.83
CA SER A 756 8.93 2.16 36.10
C SER A 756 8.36 3.57 35.94
N THR A 757 7.47 3.95 36.86
CA THR A 757 6.95 5.32 36.95
C THR A 757 7.99 6.32 37.49
N ASP A 758 9.16 5.84 37.92
CA ASP A 758 10.26 6.60 38.53
C ASP A 758 11.54 6.49 37.69
N LEU A 759 11.39 6.45 36.35
CA LEU A 759 12.51 6.31 35.42
C LEU A 759 13.57 7.43 35.59
N PHE A 760 13.16 8.70 35.68
CA PHE A 760 14.10 9.82 35.85
C PHE A 760 15.00 9.68 37.10
N PRO A 761 14.47 9.50 38.32
CA PRO A 761 15.34 9.36 39.49
C PRO A 761 16.21 8.12 39.48
N GLN A 762 15.74 7.01 38.92
CA GLN A 762 16.55 5.80 38.77
C GLN A 762 17.68 6.02 37.75
N LEU A 763 17.40 6.70 36.64
CA LEU A 763 18.39 7.01 35.63
C LEU A 763 19.46 7.99 36.15
N VAL A 764 19.06 9.00 36.93
CA VAL A 764 20.01 9.91 37.58
C VAL A 764 20.89 9.15 38.58
N SER A 765 20.32 8.27 39.41
CA SER A 765 21.11 7.42 40.34
C SER A 765 22.11 6.55 39.59
N PHE A 766 21.65 5.88 38.53
CA PHE A 766 22.49 5.06 37.67
C PHE A 766 23.67 5.86 37.09
N ILE A 767 23.42 7.04 36.52
CA ILE A 767 24.49 7.89 35.95
C ILE A 767 25.49 8.33 37.03
N TYR A 768 25.03 8.73 38.21
CA TYR A 768 25.93 9.06 39.31
C TYR A 768 26.75 7.86 39.78
N GLU A 769 26.17 6.66 39.89
CA GLU A 769 26.90 5.43 40.22
C GLU A 769 28.03 5.15 39.22
N GLN A 770 27.79 5.43 37.93
CA GLN A 770 28.82 5.25 36.90
C GLN A 770 29.92 6.32 36.96
N ILE A 771 29.59 7.59 37.27
CA ILE A 771 30.58 8.68 37.38
C ILE A 771 31.37 8.61 38.69
N ASN A 772 30.73 8.22 39.79
CA ASN A 772 31.34 8.11 41.12
C ASN A 772 32.47 7.06 41.19
N ALA A 773 32.58 6.16 40.21
CA ALA A 773 33.75 5.29 40.07
C ALA A 773 35.04 6.07 39.78
N GLU A 774 34.96 7.32 39.28
CA GLU A 774 36.12 8.14 38.92
C GLU A 774 36.22 9.48 39.70
N GLN A 775 35.14 10.07 40.22
CA GLN A 775 35.18 11.37 40.94
C GLN A 775 34.20 11.53 42.14
N ASN A 776 34.58 12.39 43.10
CA ASN A 776 33.83 12.72 44.32
C ASN A 776 32.65 13.70 44.08
N GLU A 777 31.55 13.26 43.46
CA GLU A 777 30.29 14.06 43.35
C GLU A 777 29.23 13.67 44.41
N HIS A 778 29.66 13.18 45.58
CA HIS A 778 28.77 12.69 46.65
C HIS A 778 27.75 13.73 47.16
N GLU A 779 28.10 15.02 47.18
CA GLU A 779 27.17 16.05 47.66
C GLU A 779 26.00 16.32 46.71
N GLN A 780 26.21 16.22 45.39
CA GLN A 780 25.14 16.43 44.42
C GLN A 780 24.17 15.25 44.42
N LEU A 781 24.68 14.02 44.50
CA LEU A 781 23.85 12.82 44.63
C LEU A 781 23.01 12.84 45.92
N LYS A 782 23.60 13.20 47.08
CA LYS A 782 22.83 13.33 48.33
C LYS A 782 21.73 14.39 48.22
N ARG A 783 22.02 15.56 47.62
CA ARG A 783 21.01 16.61 47.37
C ARG A 783 19.91 16.13 46.42
N PHE A 784 20.27 15.32 45.43
CA PHE A 784 19.32 14.69 44.51
C PHE A 784 18.41 13.69 45.23
N GLN A 785 18.99 12.75 45.99
CA GLN A 785 18.26 11.75 46.77
C GLN A 785 17.29 12.40 47.78
N ASN A 786 17.72 13.48 48.44
CA ASN A 786 16.83 14.24 49.33
C ASN A 786 15.67 14.89 48.56
N SER A 787 15.93 15.43 47.37
CA SER A 787 14.89 16.02 46.51
C SER A 787 13.93 14.97 45.95
N SER A 788 14.42 13.77 45.61
CA SER A 788 13.58 12.67 45.13
C SER A 788 12.74 12.08 46.25
N GLN A 789 13.28 11.94 47.46
CA GLN A 789 12.52 11.55 48.65
C GLN A 789 11.43 12.57 48.98
N PHE A 790 11.75 13.87 48.91
CA PHE A 790 10.77 14.93 49.07
C PHE A 790 9.65 14.84 48.03
N ALA A 791 9.98 14.70 46.74
CA ALA A 791 8.99 14.55 45.67
C ALA A 791 8.13 13.29 45.84
N ALA A 792 8.72 12.17 46.27
CA ALA A 792 8.00 10.94 46.57
C ALA A 792 7.04 11.12 47.76
N SER A 793 7.48 11.78 48.83
CA SER A 793 6.65 12.11 50.00
C SER A 793 5.44 12.95 49.60
N ILE A 794 5.66 14.01 48.81
CA ILE A 794 4.58 14.86 48.28
C ILE A 794 3.61 14.05 47.40
N THR A 795 4.13 13.20 46.51
CA THR A 795 3.32 12.33 45.65
C THR A 795 2.43 11.40 46.47
N SER A 796 3.00 10.71 47.46
CA SER A 796 2.26 9.82 48.37
C SER A 796 1.24 10.58 49.21
N GLN A 797 1.58 11.76 49.71
CA GLN A 797 0.65 12.62 50.45
C GLN A 797 -0.54 13.03 49.57
N LEU A 798 -0.29 13.39 48.31
CA LEU A 798 -1.34 13.78 47.37
C LEU A 798 -2.25 12.59 47.05
N ILE A 799 -1.70 11.42 46.74
CA ILE A 799 -2.47 10.19 46.47
C ILE A 799 -3.32 9.79 47.68
N ASN A 800 -2.77 9.86 48.89
CA ASN A 800 -3.49 9.49 50.11
C ASN A 800 -4.62 10.49 50.44
N ASN A 801 -4.36 11.79 50.27
CA ASN A 801 -5.33 12.83 50.62
C ASN A 801 -6.49 12.94 49.63
N VAL A 802 -6.34 12.43 48.41
CA VAL A 802 -7.38 12.50 47.38
C VAL A 802 -8.56 11.57 47.66
N LYS A 803 -8.37 10.50 48.45
CA LYS A 803 -9.33 9.39 48.55
C LYS A 803 -10.75 9.76 48.99
N ASN A 804 -11.03 10.93 49.57
CA ASN A 804 -12.38 11.35 49.96
C ASN A 804 -12.58 12.89 49.91
N LYS A 805 -11.77 13.62 49.13
CA LYS A 805 -11.89 15.08 49.05
C LYS A 805 -12.88 15.52 47.98
N SER A 806 -13.63 16.58 48.26
CA SER A 806 -14.41 17.31 47.28
C SER A 806 -13.50 17.99 46.25
N MET A 807 -14.05 18.35 45.09
CA MET A 807 -13.29 19.01 44.01
C MET A 807 -12.58 20.29 44.49
N TYR A 808 -13.28 21.12 45.28
CA TYR A 808 -12.72 22.35 45.83
C TYR A 808 -11.50 22.08 46.73
N GLU A 809 -11.60 21.08 47.61
CA GLU A 809 -10.48 20.67 48.47
C GLU A 809 -9.32 20.06 47.68
N LEU A 810 -9.60 19.42 46.54
CA LEU A 810 -8.58 18.83 45.68
C LEU A 810 -7.82 19.91 44.91
N MET A 811 -8.51 20.93 44.40
CA MET A 811 -7.89 22.12 43.79
C MET A 811 -7.07 22.91 44.81
N GLN A 812 -7.57 23.06 46.03
CA GLN A 812 -6.82 23.69 47.11
C GLN A 812 -5.54 22.89 47.43
N LEU A 813 -5.65 21.57 47.58
CA LEU A 813 -4.51 20.69 47.83
C LEU A 813 -3.47 20.77 46.70
N LEU A 814 -3.89 20.75 45.42
CA LEU A 814 -2.99 20.90 44.27
C LEU A 814 -2.29 22.26 44.27
N ASN A 815 -2.99 23.33 44.63
CA ASN A 815 -2.43 24.69 44.68
C ASN A 815 -1.43 24.84 45.84
N GLU A 816 -1.75 24.30 47.02
CA GLU A 816 -0.84 24.22 48.17
C GLU A 816 0.42 23.40 47.84
N THR A 817 0.24 22.27 47.17
CA THR A 817 1.36 21.42 46.73
C THR A 817 2.21 22.12 45.67
N SER A 818 1.58 22.79 44.69
CA SER A 818 2.26 23.60 43.67
C SER A 818 3.10 24.72 44.30
N ARG A 819 2.58 25.43 45.30
CA ARG A 819 3.35 26.41 46.08
C ARG A 819 4.55 25.77 46.76
N THR A 820 4.36 24.61 47.39
CA THR A 820 5.44 23.86 48.04
C THR A 820 6.53 23.43 47.04
N CYS A 821 6.14 23.01 45.82
CA CYS A 821 7.07 22.71 44.74
C CYS A 821 7.80 23.97 44.24
N ASN A 822 7.12 25.11 44.12
CA ASN A 822 7.72 26.37 43.66
C ASN A 822 8.78 26.93 44.63
N LEU A 823 8.64 26.64 45.93
CA LEU A 823 9.60 27.02 46.97
C LEU A 823 10.91 26.22 46.93
N GLN A 824 11.00 25.16 46.12
CA GLN A 824 12.23 24.39 46.02
C GLN A 824 13.39 25.23 45.47
N PRO A 825 14.57 25.23 46.10
CA PRO A 825 15.66 26.14 45.74
C PRO A 825 16.31 25.80 44.39
N LEU A 826 16.32 24.51 44.03
CA LEU A 826 17.01 24.02 42.84
C LEU A 826 16.00 23.73 41.73
N SER A 827 16.34 24.10 40.49
CA SER A 827 15.46 23.92 39.32
C SER A 827 15.00 22.47 39.15
N TYR A 828 15.90 21.49 39.35
CA TYR A 828 15.55 20.08 39.23
C TYR A 828 14.65 19.58 40.37
N SER A 829 14.77 20.12 41.58
CA SER A 829 13.90 19.77 42.71
C SER A 829 12.47 20.22 42.43
N LYS A 830 12.30 21.37 41.76
CA LYS A 830 11.00 21.80 41.21
C LYS A 830 10.48 20.78 40.20
N THR A 831 11.30 20.41 39.21
CA THR A 831 10.93 19.43 38.17
C THR A 831 10.54 18.07 38.75
N LEU A 832 11.30 17.54 39.71
CA LEU A 832 10.97 16.31 40.44
C LEU A 832 9.63 16.41 41.16
N CYS A 833 9.40 17.51 41.86
CA CYS A 833 8.16 17.74 42.61
C CYS A 833 6.95 17.83 41.67
N PHE A 834 7.03 18.60 40.59
CA PHE A 834 5.96 18.67 39.59
C PHE A 834 5.74 17.36 38.83
N SER A 835 6.81 16.59 38.55
CA SER A 835 6.71 15.22 38.02
C SER A 835 5.94 14.31 38.98
N GLY A 836 6.20 14.43 40.28
CA GLY A 836 5.46 13.75 41.34
C GLY A 836 3.97 14.10 41.36
N ILE A 837 3.63 15.39 41.26
CA ILE A 837 2.23 15.84 41.12
C ILE A 837 1.58 15.21 39.88
N ARG A 838 2.25 15.27 38.71
CA ARG A 838 1.73 14.69 37.47
C ARG A 838 1.51 13.18 37.59
N LYS A 839 2.43 12.47 38.26
CA LYS A 839 2.31 11.04 38.57
C LYS A 839 1.11 10.76 39.47
N ALA A 840 0.92 11.54 40.54
CA ALA A 840 -0.26 11.41 41.41
C ALA A 840 -1.56 11.62 40.61
N VAL A 841 -1.67 12.70 39.84
CA VAL A 841 -2.84 12.99 39.00
C VAL A 841 -3.11 11.86 38.01
N PHE A 842 -2.07 11.32 37.35
CA PHE A 842 -2.20 10.20 36.43
C PHE A 842 -2.72 8.93 37.13
N ILE A 843 -2.17 8.57 38.29
CA ILE A 843 -2.61 7.40 39.07
C ILE A 843 -4.08 7.57 39.49
N ILE A 844 -4.46 8.75 39.96
CA ILE A 844 -5.84 9.07 40.36
C ILE A 844 -6.79 8.97 39.15
N ALA A 845 -6.42 9.59 38.03
CA ALA A 845 -7.21 9.54 36.80
C ALA A 845 -7.36 8.11 36.29
N HIS A 846 -6.30 7.29 36.35
CA HIS A 846 -6.34 5.90 35.96
C HIS A 846 -7.28 5.07 36.85
N GLU A 847 -7.21 5.24 38.18
CA GLU A 847 -8.13 4.59 39.12
C GLU A 847 -9.59 5.01 38.90
N LEU A 848 -9.84 6.29 38.62
CA LEU A 848 -11.18 6.78 38.28
C LEU A 848 -11.68 6.19 36.96
N ASN A 849 -10.83 6.09 35.94
CA ASN A 849 -11.18 5.51 34.66
C ASN A 849 -11.46 4.00 34.78
N LYS A 850 -10.68 3.28 35.59
CA LYS A 850 -10.94 1.88 35.94
C LYS A 850 -12.29 1.72 36.66
N LYS A 851 -12.61 2.59 37.61
CA LYS A 851 -13.94 2.61 38.27
C LYS A 851 -15.06 2.93 37.28
N GLN A 852 -14.86 3.87 36.35
CA GLN A 852 -15.80 4.19 35.28
C GLN A 852 -16.06 2.99 34.37
N LEU A 853 -15.01 2.26 34.00
CA LEU A 853 -15.10 1.09 33.13
C LEU A 853 -15.77 -0.11 33.82
N ILE A 854 -15.59 -0.26 35.14
CA ILE A 854 -16.34 -1.22 35.96
C ILE A 854 -17.81 -0.81 36.03
N LEU A 855 -18.11 0.47 36.28
CA LEU A 855 -19.49 0.95 36.35
C LEU A 855 -20.20 0.81 34.99
N SER A 856 -19.53 1.12 33.87
CA SER A 856 -20.12 0.95 32.53
C SER A 856 -20.40 -0.52 32.21
N LYS A 857 -19.52 -1.44 32.62
CA LYS A 857 -19.78 -2.90 32.54
C LYS A 857 -20.95 -3.33 33.41
N ILE A 858 -21.05 -2.81 34.63
CA ILE A 858 -22.20 -3.08 35.52
C ILE A 858 -23.49 -2.55 34.88
N LEU A 859 -23.46 -1.35 34.31
CA LEU A 859 -24.59 -0.72 33.64
C LEU A 859 -25.02 -1.52 32.40
N SER A 860 -24.06 -1.96 31.57
CA SER A 860 -24.37 -2.80 30.39
C SER A 860 -24.91 -4.16 30.80
N SER A 861 -24.35 -4.80 31.84
CA SER A 861 -24.86 -6.07 32.36
C SER A 861 -26.25 -5.93 32.98
N LEU A 862 -26.52 -4.83 33.68
CA LEU A 862 -27.86 -4.50 34.18
C LEU A 862 -28.83 -4.29 33.04
N SER A 863 -28.45 -3.52 32.00
CA SER A 863 -29.24 -3.32 30.79
C SER A 863 -29.58 -4.66 30.13
N GLU A 864 -28.58 -5.52 29.92
CA GLU A 864 -28.76 -6.84 29.30
C GLU A 864 -29.68 -7.74 30.14
N LYS A 865 -29.55 -7.74 31.47
CA LYS A 865 -30.46 -8.47 32.36
C LYS A 865 -31.88 -7.92 32.31
N LEU A 866 -32.04 -6.60 32.26
CA LEU A 866 -33.32 -5.93 32.11
C LEU A 866 -33.97 -6.27 30.76
N ASP A 867 -33.21 -6.22 29.67
CA ASP A 867 -33.67 -6.61 28.33
C ASP A 867 -34.04 -8.09 28.26
N ARG A 868 -33.35 -8.96 28.99
CA ARG A 868 -33.68 -10.38 29.08
C ARG A 868 -34.96 -10.65 29.88
N ILE A 869 -35.18 -9.94 31.00
CA ILE A 869 -36.45 -9.97 31.73
C ILE A 869 -37.59 -9.48 30.81
N ASN A 870 -37.31 -8.42 30.04
CA ASN A 870 -38.22 -7.88 29.04
C ASN A 870 -38.57 -8.90 27.94
N GLY A 871 -37.56 -9.62 27.44
CA GLY A 871 -37.72 -10.72 26.51
C GLY A 871 -38.59 -11.84 27.06
N GLN A 872 -38.31 -12.33 28.28
CA GLN A 872 -39.10 -13.41 28.90
C GLN A 872 -40.57 -13.03 29.13
N LEU A 873 -40.83 -11.78 29.53
CA LEU A 873 -42.18 -11.27 29.70
C LEU A 873 -42.94 -11.17 28.37
N THR A 874 -42.25 -10.89 27.26
CA THR A 874 -42.85 -10.76 25.92
C THR A 874 -42.96 -12.10 25.18
N GLU A 875 -42.05 -13.05 25.42
CA GLU A 875 -42.04 -14.39 24.81
C GLU A 875 -43.31 -15.18 25.16
N SER A 876 -43.74 -15.07 26.42
CA SER A 876 -45.01 -15.64 26.92
C SER A 876 -46.21 -15.14 26.10
N PHE A 877 -46.11 -13.91 25.55
CA PHE A 877 -47.13 -13.29 24.73
C PHE A 877 -47.08 -13.75 23.27
N SER A 878 -45.89 -13.95 22.68
CA SER A 878 -45.80 -14.58 21.34
C SER A 878 -46.40 -15.97 21.32
N PHE A 879 -46.24 -16.71 22.42
CA PHE A 879 -46.86 -18.02 22.58
C PHE A 879 -48.39 -17.94 22.71
N LEU A 880 -48.92 -17.01 23.50
CA LEU A 880 -50.36 -16.79 23.63
C LEU A 880 -51.01 -16.23 22.35
N SER A 881 -50.27 -15.43 21.57
CA SER A 881 -50.72 -14.95 20.27
C SER A 881 -50.89 -16.09 19.26
N HIS A 882 -50.09 -17.15 19.37
CA HIS A 882 -50.27 -18.34 18.54
C HIS A 882 -51.51 -19.16 18.92
N LEU A 883 -51.95 -19.11 20.18
CA LEU A 883 -53.16 -19.78 20.65
C LEU A 883 -54.45 -19.06 20.21
N LEU A 884 -54.38 -17.80 19.79
CA LEU A 884 -55.52 -17.02 19.26
C LEU A 884 -56.12 -17.60 17.97
N SER A 885 -55.47 -18.58 17.33
CA SER A 885 -56.06 -19.25 16.16
C SER A 885 -57.08 -20.34 16.52
N PHE A 886 -57.29 -20.65 17.81
CA PHE A 886 -58.21 -21.72 18.20
C PHE A 886 -59.20 -21.32 19.30
N SER A 887 -60.45 -21.10 18.86
CA SER A 887 -61.70 -21.19 19.63
C SER A 887 -62.10 -20.04 20.56
N VAL A 888 -63.41 -19.88 20.69
CA VAL A 888 -64.16 -18.66 21.05
C VAL A 888 -64.20 -18.34 22.57
N GLN A 889 -63.37 -18.95 23.43
CA GLN A 889 -63.32 -18.58 24.85
C GLN A 889 -62.38 -17.39 25.14
N ASN A 890 -62.66 -16.24 24.51
CA ASN A 890 -61.82 -15.03 24.52
C ASN A 890 -61.86 -14.18 25.81
N HIS A 891 -62.80 -14.41 26.74
CA HIS A 891 -62.99 -13.47 27.87
C HIS A 891 -61.91 -13.58 28.96
N LEU A 892 -61.39 -14.79 29.24
CA LEU A 892 -60.30 -14.97 30.21
C LEU A 892 -58.98 -14.38 29.67
N LEU A 893 -58.76 -14.53 28.35
CA LEU A 893 -57.58 -14.01 27.67
C LEU A 893 -57.55 -12.47 27.70
N PHE A 894 -58.66 -11.79 27.42
CA PHE A 894 -58.75 -10.33 27.53
C PHE A 894 -58.45 -9.80 28.95
N LYS A 895 -58.92 -10.49 30.01
CA LYS A 895 -58.56 -10.14 31.39
C LYS A 895 -57.07 -10.33 31.66
N SER A 896 -56.47 -11.41 31.16
CA SER A 896 -55.02 -11.62 31.28
C SER A 896 -54.23 -10.52 30.55
N MET A 897 -54.60 -10.17 29.33
CA MET A 897 -54.00 -9.07 28.57
C MET A 897 -54.08 -7.74 29.33
N HIS A 898 -55.22 -7.45 29.98
CA HIS A 898 -55.39 -6.21 30.72
C HIS A 898 -54.53 -6.16 31.99
N VAL A 899 -54.41 -7.27 32.72
CA VAL A 899 -53.52 -7.38 33.90
C VAL A 899 -52.05 -7.27 33.48
N TYR A 900 -51.64 -7.93 32.40
CA TYR A 900 -50.26 -7.86 31.89
C TYR A 900 -49.90 -6.47 31.36
N SER A 901 -50.80 -5.79 30.65
CA SER A 901 -50.60 -4.40 30.23
C SER A 901 -50.39 -3.45 31.42
N ARG A 902 -51.13 -3.64 32.53
CA ARG A 902 -50.90 -2.89 33.76
C ARG A 902 -49.55 -3.21 34.39
N LEU A 903 -49.16 -4.48 34.44
CA LEU A 903 -47.86 -4.90 34.97
C LEU A 903 -46.71 -4.30 34.15
N TRP A 904 -46.82 -4.32 32.82
CA TRP A 904 -45.87 -3.71 31.88
C TRP A 904 -45.69 -2.21 32.13
N ASN A 905 -46.79 -1.47 32.26
CA ASN A 905 -46.74 -0.03 32.53
C ASN A 905 -46.08 0.28 33.88
N VAL A 906 -46.26 -0.56 34.90
CA VAL A 906 -45.59 -0.42 36.20
C VAL A 906 -44.09 -0.72 36.08
N ILE A 907 -43.71 -1.81 35.41
CA ILE A 907 -42.30 -2.20 35.24
C ILE A 907 -41.54 -1.18 34.38
N SER A 908 -42.12 -0.74 33.27
CA SER A 908 -41.52 0.27 32.39
C SER A 908 -41.31 1.60 33.12
N LYS A 909 -42.28 2.03 33.95
CA LYS A 909 -42.14 3.22 34.81
C LYS A 909 -41.04 3.05 35.86
N GLN A 910 -40.91 1.87 36.48
CA GLN A 910 -39.81 1.61 37.41
C GLN A 910 -38.45 1.55 36.71
N ASN A 911 -38.37 0.97 35.51
CA ASN A 911 -37.15 0.89 34.73
C ASN A 911 -36.63 2.29 34.35
N SER A 912 -37.53 3.18 33.88
CA SER A 912 -37.16 4.59 33.60
C SER A 912 -36.62 5.28 34.86
N GLN A 913 -37.27 5.09 36.02
CA GLN A 913 -36.80 5.69 37.28
C GLN A 913 -35.43 5.17 37.74
N ILE A 914 -35.13 3.88 37.52
CA ILE A 914 -33.83 3.28 37.86
C ILE A 914 -32.75 3.81 36.92
N ILE A 915 -33.00 3.85 35.61
CA ILE A 915 -32.07 4.39 34.62
C ILE A 915 -31.80 5.88 34.87
N ASP A 916 -32.83 6.66 35.19
CA ASP A 916 -32.69 8.09 35.52
C ASP A 916 -31.82 8.28 36.77
N LYS A 917 -32.06 7.50 37.84
CA LYS A 917 -31.23 7.54 39.05
C LYS A 917 -29.77 7.14 38.77
N LEU A 918 -29.53 6.11 37.96
CA LEU A 918 -28.19 5.65 37.59
C LEU A 918 -27.45 6.67 36.71
N ASN A 919 -28.16 7.32 35.77
CA ASN A 919 -27.61 8.39 34.93
C ASN A 919 -27.27 9.64 35.75
N ILE A 920 -28.10 9.99 36.75
CA ILE A 920 -27.79 11.07 37.70
C ILE A 920 -26.51 10.76 38.49
N ILE A 921 -26.35 9.51 38.97
CA ILE A 921 -25.13 9.05 39.66
C ILE A 921 -23.92 9.15 38.73
N HIS A 922 -24.02 8.68 37.48
CA HIS A 922 -22.95 8.74 36.49
C HIS A 922 -22.52 10.19 36.16
N LYS A 923 -23.49 11.09 35.91
CA LYS A 923 -23.22 12.51 35.62
C LYS A 923 -22.64 13.26 36.82
N ASN A 924 -23.23 13.11 38.02
CA ASN A 924 -22.85 13.90 39.18
C ASN A 924 -21.54 13.45 39.84
N ILE A 925 -21.27 12.15 39.90
CA ILE A 925 -20.12 11.62 40.67
C ILE A 925 -18.89 11.41 39.78
N ILE A 926 -19.06 10.97 38.53
CA ILE A 926 -17.93 10.54 37.70
C ILE A 926 -17.59 11.56 36.64
N HIS A 927 -18.58 12.01 35.85
CA HIS A 927 -18.27 12.90 34.73
C HIS A 927 -17.74 14.25 35.21
N LYS A 928 -18.41 14.90 36.18
CA LYS A 928 -17.93 16.16 36.78
C LYS A 928 -16.55 16.04 37.42
N ASN A 929 -16.25 14.94 38.10
CA ASN A 929 -14.94 14.76 38.74
C ASN A 929 -13.83 14.46 37.72
N TYR A 930 -14.12 13.69 36.67
CA TYR A 930 -13.12 13.27 35.68
C TYR A 930 -12.73 14.38 34.69
N THR A 931 -13.71 15.11 34.10
CA THR A 931 -13.38 16.21 33.16
C THR A 931 -12.65 17.36 33.85
N HIS A 932 -12.88 17.59 35.15
CA HIS A 932 -12.15 18.59 35.92
C HIS A 932 -10.79 18.14 36.46
N LEU A 933 -10.50 16.83 36.49
CA LEU A 933 -9.15 16.30 36.79
C LEU A 933 -8.24 16.25 35.55
N GLN A 934 -8.84 16.20 34.36
CA GLN A 934 -8.13 16.33 33.08
C GLN A 934 -7.81 17.79 32.71
N MET A 935 -8.70 18.73 33.04
CA MET A 935 -8.41 20.17 33.02
C MET A 935 -7.45 20.53 34.16
#